data_AF-A0A537V3N9-F1
#
_entry.id   AF-A0A537V3N9-F1
#
_cell.length_a   1.000
_cell.length_b   1.000
_cell.length_c   1.000
_cell.angle_alpha   90.00
_cell.angle_beta   90.00
_cell.angle_gamma   90.00
#
_symmetry.space_group_name_H-M   'P 1'
#
loop_
_entity.id
_entity.type
_entity.pdbx_description
1 polymer ?
#
loop_
_entity_poly.entity_id
_entity_poly.type
_entity_poly.pdbx_seq_one_letter_code
_entity_poly.pdbx_strand_id
1 'polypeptide(L)'
;TARLTRLPQADVARFFDLFRSTPNTVTCFSQGVNQSAQGTDKVNAIINCHLATGRIGRRGQGPFSLTGQPNAMGGREVGGLANQLAAHMAFTSEDIDRVRRFWNAPRVAAREGAKAVQMFDAIARGRIKALWVMATNPAVSLPRASHVREALKKLDLFVVSENVLANDTMNAGAHILLPAAAWGEKDGTVTNSERRISRQRRFLPAAGEAQPDWWIVTQVARRMGFAAAFAYGCAADIFREHAALSAFENGGRRDFDIGALAAIGDDAFDALDPVQWPLRAGETVQHKDRRFFMRGGFYTADRKARFIAVEPPAPRVATSKEFPFRLNTGRLRDQWHTMTRSGQSARLGAHMPEPFVEVHPADAKAMNLSDGDFAKVATRWGSCVLKVTVTDRQQAGSLFAPIHWSNATASAARICDLVMPETDRYSGQPDAKATPASIAPAAFAFRGFALTRRPIRAPAGTWWARVAVTRASGLLLATNDGPEIWRGHARQMFCDGAEFAEYVDLQRGIYRTAAFVAGELTGSLFIGPAGAAPQWDAVKALFEVETLAEEARRVLLSGRSADGLTSTGPIVCACFSVGLATIRAAIETGAAASVEGIGEALRAGTNCGSCLPELKRIVADAGAGAAAASSQATSTADRARQAPVTS
;
A
#
# COMPACT_ATOMS: atom_id res chain seq x y z
N THR A 1 -18.52 -1.81 -27.86
CA THR A 1 -17.53 -1.34 -26.85
C THR A 1 -18.10 -0.36 -25.85
N ALA A 2 -18.69 0.77 -26.27
CA ALA A 2 -19.25 1.79 -25.37
C ALA A 2 -20.19 1.21 -24.29
N ARG A 3 -21.20 0.43 -24.70
CA ARG A 3 -22.11 -0.26 -23.76
C ARG A 3 -21.40 -1.13 -22.71
N LEU A 4 -20.35 -1.87 -23.09
CA LEU A 4 -19.62 -2.76 -22.17
C LEU A 4 -18.74 -1.99 -21.18
N THR A 5 -18.16 -0.88 -21.63
CA THR A 5 -17.26 -0.04 -20.83
C THR A 5 -18.01 1.01 -20.02
N ARG A 6 -19.30 1.24 -20.32
CA ARG A 6 -20.13 2.32 -19.77
C ARG A 6 -19.56 3.71 -20.03
N LEU A 7 -18.75 3.84 -21.07
CA LEU A 7 -18.18 5.12 -21.51
C LEU A 7 -19.00 5.71 -22.66
N PRO A 8 -19.06 7.04 -22.79
CA PRO A 8 -19.67 7.69 -23.95
C PRO A 8 -19.04 7.18 -25.26
N GLN A 9 -19.88 6.93 -26.28
CA GLN A 9 -19.40 6.42 -27.56
C GLN A 9 -18.37 7.36 -28.21
N ALA A 10 -18.57 8.68 -28.09
CA ALA A 10 -17.63 9.68 -28.59
C ALA A 10 -16.25 9.58 -27.92
N ASP A 11 -16.18 9.30 -26.62
CA ASP A 11 -14.91 9.13 -25.90
C ASP A 11 -14.19 7.85 -26.31
N VAL A 12 -14.93 6.76 -26.51
CA VAL A 12 -14.35 5.50 -26.99
C VAL A 12 -13.79 5.67 -28.40
N ALA A 13 -14.51 6.34 -29.30
CA ALA A 13 -14.03 6.64 -30.66
C ALA A 13 -12.78 7.54 -30.61
N ARG A 14 -12.84 8.63 -29.83
CA ARG A 14 -11.71 9.54 -29.62
C ARG A 14 -10.48 8.83 -29.08
N PHE A 15 -10.64 7.92 -28.12
CA PHE A 15 -9.52 7.13 -27.60
C PHE A 15 -8.85 6.30 -28.70
N PHE A 16 -9.63 5.62 -29.55
CA PHE A 16 -9.08 4.84 -30.65
C PHE A 16 -8.42 5.72 -31.72
N ASP A 17 -9.01 6.88 -32.02
CA ASP A 17 -8.40 7.84 -32.95
C ASP A 17 -7.07 8.37 -32.42
N LEU A 18 -7.01 8.76 -31.14
CA LEU A 18 -5.77 9.19 -30.49
C LEU A 18 -4.73 8.07 -30.51
N PHE A 19 -5.09 6.85 -30.10
CA PHE A 19 -4.16 5.72 -30.10
C PHE A 19 -3.69 5.35 -31.50
N ARG A 20 -4.53 5.48 -32.54
CA ARG A 20 -4.17 5.18 -33.92
C ARG A 20 -3.26 6.25 -34.52
N SER A 21 -3.61 7.52 -34.35
CA SER A 21 -2.93 8.66 -34.97
C SER A 21 -1.67 9.12 -34.26
N THR A 22 -1.52 8.82 -32.95
CA THR A 22 -0.35 9.23 -32.16
C THR A 22 0.80 8.23 -32.35
N PRO A 23 1.89 8.59 -33.05
CA PRO A 23 2.96 7.62 -33.36
C PRO A 23 3.70 7.17 -32.09
N ASN A 24 4.04 8.13 -31.22
CA ASN A 24 4.77 7.90 -29.97
C ASN A 24 3.78 7.64 -28.83
N THR A 25 3.37 6.39 -28.67
CA THR A 25 2.42 5.97 -27.63
C THR A 25 3.07 4.96 -26.69
N VAL A 26 3.10 5.29 -25.39
CA VAL A 26 3.47 4.37 -24.31
C VAL A 26 2.21 4.00 -23.54
N THR A 27 1.99 2.69 -23.31
CA THR A 27 0.92 2.23 -22.41
C THR A 27 1.53 1.78 -21.10
N CYS A 28 1.42 2.62 -20.07
CA CYS A 28 1.82 2.28 -18.71
C CYS A 28 0.69 1.53 -17.99
N PHE A 29 0.97 0.36 -17.44
CA PHE A 29 -0.03 -0.43 -16.70
C PHE A 29 0.56 -1.06 -15.44
N SER A 30 -0.30 -1.37 -14.47
CA SER A 30 0.10 -1.99 -13.20
C SER A 30 -1.03 -2.88 -12.66
N GLN A 31 -1.23 -2.89 -11.34
CA GLN A 31 -2.11 -3.81 -10.62
C GLN A 31 -3.60 -3.73 -11.02
N GLY A 32 -4.08 -2.60 -11.57
CA GLY A 32 -5.44 -2.50 -12.12
C GLY A 32 -5.67 -3.42 -13.34
N VAL A 33 -4.59 -3.80 -14.02
CA VAL A 33 -4.60 -4.81 -15.09
C VAL A 33 -4.21 -6.18 -14.53
N ASN A 34 -3.11 -6.24 -13.78
CA ASN A 34 -2.47 -7.50 -13.38
C ASN A 34 -3.23 -8.27 -12.30
N GLN A 35 -3.84 -7.59 -11.32
CA GLN A 35 -4.57 -8.24 -10.21
C GLN A 35 -6.02 -8.51 -10.63
N SER A 36 -6.15 -9.39 -11.61
CA SER A 36 -7.42 -9.78 -12.19
C SER A 36 -7.39 -11.24 -12.58
N ALA A 37 -8.55 -11.92 -12.55
CA ALA A 37 -8.70 -13.28 -13.04
C ALA A 37 -8.53 -13.42 -14.57
N GLN A 38 -8.47 -12.32 -15.31
CA GLN A 38 -8.11 -12.27 -16.74
C GLN A 38 -6.90 -11.35 -16.99
N GLY A 39 -6.00 -11.24 -16.01
CA GLY A 39 -4.86 -10.32 -16.07
C GLY A 39 -3.94 -10.58 -17.26
N THR A 40 -3.64 -11.86 -17.57
CA THR A 40 -2.75 -12.23 -18.68
C THR A 40 -3.32 -11.77 -20.03
N ASP A 41 -4.62 -11.97 -20.25
CA ASP A 41 -5.27 -11.58 -21.49
C ASP A 41 -5.42 -10.07 -21.63
N LYS A 42 -5.65 -9.35 -20.53
CA LYS A 42 -5.63 -7.87 -20.57
C LYS A 42 -4.25 -7.34 -20.97
N VAL A 43 -3.17 -7.95 -20.49
CA VAL A 43 -1.80 -7.59 -20.91
C VAL A 43 -1.55 -7.98 -22.37
N ASN A 44 -1.99 -9.16 -22.81
CA ASN A 44 -1.91 -9.57 -24.21
C ASN A 44 -2.66 -8.60 -25.14
N ALA A 45 -3.84 -8.12 -24.74
CA ALA A 45 -4.60 -7.13 -25.50
C ALA A 45 -3.79 -5.83 -25.69
N ILE A 46 -3.15 -5.33 -24.61
CA ILE A 46 -2.26 -4.18 -24.68
C ILE A 46 -1.08 -4.45 -25.63
N ILE A 47 -0.41 -5.60 -25.49
CA ILE A 47 0.73 -5.98 -26.33
C ILE A 47 0.31 -6.08 -27.80
N ASN A 48 -0.81 -6.74 -28.10
CA ASN A 48 -1.35 -6.87 -29.45
C ASN A 48 -1.59 -5.50 -30.11
N CYS A 49 -2.12 -4.52 -29.38
CA CYS A 49 -2.30 -3.16 -29.91
C CYS A 49 -0.96 -2.51 -30.31
N HIS A 50 0.10 -2.71 -29.53
CA HIS A 50 1.45 -2.22 -29.86
C HIS A 50 2.12 -3.00 -31.01
N LEU A 51 1.86 -4.31 -31.11
CA LEU A 51 2.31 -5.13 -32.24
C LEU A 51 1.62 -4.69 -33.54
N ALA A 52 0.30 -4.52 -33.53
CA ALA A 52 -0.49 -4.12 -34.70
C ALA A 52 -0.09 -2.75 -35.26
N THR A 53 0.46 -1.89 -34.41
CA THR A 53 0.87 -0.53 -34.77
C THR A 53 2.38 -0.39 -34.96
N GLY A 54 3.14 -1.49 -34.90
CA GLY A 54 4.59 -1.49 -35.13
C GLY A 54 5.41 -0.72 -34.08
N ARG A 55 4.88 -0.61 -32.85
CA ARG A 55 5.41 0.25 -31.77
C ARG A 55 6.44 -0.41 -30.84
N ILE A 56 6.67 -1.71 -31.00
CA ILE A 56 7.66 -2.43 -30.19
C ILE A 56 9.08 -2.08 -30.65
N GLY A 57 9.99 -1.86 -29.68
CA GLY A 57 11.40 -1.55 -29.95
C GLY A 57 11.69 -0.12 -30.38
N ARG A 58 10.68 0.78 -30.39
CA ARG A 58 10.80 2.19 -30.79
C ARG A 58 10.90 3.13 -29.56
N ARG A 59 11.50 4.32 -29.74
CA ARG A 59 11.74 5.28 -28.65
C ARG A 59 10.41 5.96 -28.31
N GLY A 60 10.11 6.09 -27.02
CA GLY A 60 8.84 6.70 -26.57
C GLY A 60 7.61 5.89 -26.98
N GLN A 61 7.76 4.57 -27.15
CA GLN A 61 6.71 3.68 -27.62
C GLN A 61 6.71 2.36 -26.86
N GLY A 62 5.55 1.72 -26.82
CA GLY A 62 5.40 0.34 -26.36
C GLY A 62 4.67 0.17 -25.02
N PRO A 63 4.43 -1.08 -24.62
CA PRO A 63 3.86 -1.42 -23.33
C PRO A 63 4.92 -1.30 -22.23
N PHE A 64 4.58 -0.65 -21.11
CA PHE A 64 5.46 -0.51 -19.96
C PHE A 64 4.75 -0.96 -18.68
N SER A 65 5.19 -2.08 -18.12
CA SER A 65 4.64 -2.59 -16.86
C SER A 65 5.31 -1.91 -15.69
N LEU A 66 4.55 -1.11 -14.94
CA LEU A 66 5.00 -0.47 -13.72
C LEU A 66 4.99 -1.51 -12.59
N THR A 67 6.17 -2.03 -12.26
CA THR A 67 6.32 -2.95 -11.13
C THR A 67 6.20 -2.19 -9.81
N GLY A 68 5.57 -2.83 -8.81
CA GLY A 68 5.25 -2.16 -7.55
C GLY A 68 6.43 -2.12 -6.58
N GLN A 69 7.05 -3.27 -6.30
CA GLN A 69 8.14 -3.35 -5.33
C GLN A 69 9.49 -2.99 -5.98
N PRO A 70 10.42 -2.33 -5.24
CA PRO A 70 11.67 -1.83 -5.81
C PRO A 70 12.54 -2.87 -6.54
N ASN A 71 12.50 -4.13 -6.09
CA ASN A 71 13.27 -5.23 -6.67
C ASN A 71 12.38 -6.36 -7.23
N ALA A 72 11.16 -6.03 -7.66
CA ALA A 72 10.25 -7.02 -8.24
C ALA A 72 10.81 -7.67 -9.52
N MET A 73 11.62 -6.93 -10.29
CA MET A 73 12.30 -7.46 -11.46
C MET A 73 13.45 -8.39 -11.06
N GLY A 74 14.30 -7.98 -10.13
CA GLY A 74 15.41 -8.81 -9.63
C GLY A 74 14.94 -10.11 -9.01
N GLY A 75 13.80 -10.10 -8.30
CA GLY A 75 13.18 -11.33 -7.81
C GLY A 75 12.83 -12.34 -8.92
N ARG A 76 12.46 -11.89 -10.12
CA ARG A 76 12.17 -12.77 -11.28
C ARG A 76 13.46 -13.28 -11.92
N GLU A 77 14.47 -12.43 -11.98
CA GLU A 77 15.81 -12.76 -12.51
C GLU A 77 16.40 -13.94 -11.74
N VAL A 78 16.26 -13.97 -10.41
CA VAL A 78 16.81 -15.03 -9.54
C VAL A 78 15.89 -16.25 -9.37
N GLY A 79 14.76 -16.33 -10.09
CA GLY A 79 13.84 -17.47 -9.98
C GLY A 79 12.90 -17.44 -8.76
N GLY A 80 12.63 -16.26 -8.20
CA GLY A 80 11.70 -16.05 -7.08
C GLY A 80 10.22 -16.22 -7.42
N LEU A 81 9.88 -16.97 -8.48
CA LEU A 81 8.53 -17.29 -8.89
C LEU A 81 8.34 -18.81 -8.92
N ALA A 82 7.20 -19.29 -8.46
CA ALA A 82 6.91 -20.74 -8.44
C ALA A 82 6.90 -21.38 -9.86
N ASN A 83 6.75 -20.58 -10.91
CA ASN A 83 6.65 -21.03 -12.29
C ASN A 83 7.91 -20.73 -13.13
N GLN A 84 9.04 -20.37 -12.51
CA GLN A 84 10.26 -20.02 -13.24
C GLN A 84 11.49 -20.50 -12.47
N LEU A 85 12.48 -21.04 -13.19
CA LEU A 85 13.82 -21.29 -12.65
C LEU A 85 14.65 -19.99 -12.69
N ALA A 86 15.81 -20.00 -12.02
CA ALA A 86 16.73 -18.86 -12.04
C ALA A 86 17.17 -18.48 -13.47
N ALA A 87 17.56 -17.23 -13.65
CA ALA A 87 18.00 -16.65 -14.93
C ALA A 87 17.01 -16.83 -16.09
N HIS A 88 15.73 -16.62 -15.78
CA HIS A 88 14.60 -16.72 -16.70
C HIS A 88 14.40 -18.07 -17.40
N MET A 89 14.92 -19.16 -16.82
CA MET A 89 14.72 -20.50 -17.35
C MET A 89 13.33 -21.07 -17.02
N ALA A 90 12.84 -21.94 -17.90
CA ALA A 90 11.55 -22.62 -17.73
C ALA A 90 11.76 -24.05 -17.20
N PHE A 91 10.68 -24.77 -16.94
CA PHE A 91 10.72 -26.18 -16.56
C PHE A 91 10.80 -27.12 -17.79
N THR A 92 11.58 -26.76 -18.80
CA THR A 92 11.88 -27.66 -19.92
C THR A 92 13.00 -28.62 -19.54
N SER A 93 13.06 -29.82 -20.13
CA SER A 93 14.12 -30.79 -19.85
C SER A 93 15.53 -30.21 -20.06
N GLU A 94 15.69 -29.35 -21.07
CA GLU A 94 16.96 -28.68 -21.38
C GLU A 94 17.35 -27.68 -20.28
N ASP A 95 16.42 -26.83 -19.85
CA ASP A 95 16.68 -25.83 -18.81
C ASP A 95 16.93 -26.48 -17.44
N ILE A 96 16.17 -27.53 -17.11
CA ILE A 96 16.37 -28.29 -15.87
C ILE A 96 17.77 -28.91 -15.87
N ASP A 97 18.19 -29.56 -16.96
CA ASP A 97 19.54 -30.15 -17.07
C ASP A 97 20.64 -29.08 -17.01
N ARG A 98 20.42 -27.92 -17.64
CA ARG A 98 21.36 -26.80 -17.59
C ARG A 98 21.60 -26.31 -16.17
N VAL A 99 20.54 -26.07 -15.40
CA VAL A 99 20.64 -25.66 -13.99
C VAL A 99 21.29 -26.75 -13.15
N ARG A 100 20.92 -28.01 -13.37
CA ARG A 100 21.50 -29.19 -12.72
C ARG A 100 23.02 -29.25 -12.93
N ARG A 101 23.50 -29.04 -14.16
CA ARG A 101 24.93 -29.05 -14.50
C ARG A 101 25.67 -27.84 -13.95
N PHE A 102 25.09 -26.64 -14.04
CA PHE A 102 25.73 -25.43 -13.54
C PHE A 102 25.97 -25.50 -12.03
N TRP A 103 24.96 -25.86 -11.24
CA TRP A 103 25.09 -25.97 -9.79
C TRP A 103 25.67 -27.29 -9.31
N ASN A 104 25.97 -28.23 -10.23
CA ASN A 104 26.32 -29.61 -9.90
C ASN A 104 25.34 -30.25 -8.89
N ALA A 105 24.05 -29.94 -9.03
CA ALA A 105 23.02 -30.34 -8.09
C ALA A 105 22.35 -31.64 -8.59
N PRO A 106 22.45 -32.78 -7.89
CA PRO A 106 21.91 -34.05 -8.38
C PRO A 106 20.37 -34.06 -8.48
N ARG A 107 19.69 -33.15 -7.78
CA ARG A 107 18.23 -32.99 -7.82
C ARG A 107 17.88 -31.52 -7.96
N VAL A 108 17.13 -31.19 -9.01
CA VAL A 108 16.56 -29.86 -9.27
C VAL A 108 15.05 -30.01 -9.44
N ALA A 109 14.30 -28.95 -9.15
CA ALA A 109 12.86 -28.93 -9.38
C ALA A 109 12.53 -29.19 -10.86
N ALA A 110 11.69 -30.19 -11.12
CA ALA A 110 11.33 -30.61 -12.48
C ALA A 110 9.98 -30.06 -12.98
N ARG A 111 9.26 -29.31 -12.14
CA ARG A 111 7.95 -28.72 -12.45
C ARG A 111 7.69 -27.48 -11.61
N GLU A 112 6.72 -26.68 -12.04
CA GLU A 112 6.24 -25.53 -11.28
C GLU A 112 5.80 -25.91 -9.86
N GLY A 113 6.13 -25.05 -8.90
CA GLY A 113 5.60 -25.09 -7.54
C GLY A 113 4.19 -24.51 -7.46
N ALA A 114 3.58 -24.63 -6.28
CA ALA A 114 2.28 -24.01 -6.03
C ALA A 114 2.39 -22.48 -5.97
N LYS A 115 1.56 -21.76 -6.72
CA LYS A 115 1.46 -20.29 -6.64
C LYS A 115 0.81 -19.89 -5.32
N ALA A 116 1.00 -18.65 -4.88
CA ALA A 116 0.68 -18.21 -3.51
C ALA A 116 -0.70 -18.66 -2.99
N VAL A 117 -1.79 -18.40 -3.72
CA VAL A 117 -3.15 -18.81 -3.30
C VAL A 117 -3.25 -20.35 -3.16
N GLN A 118 -2.73 -21.09 -4.14
CA GLN A 118 -2.72 -22.56 -4.15
C GLN A 118 -1.84 -23.15 -3.04
N MET A 119 -0.71 -22.50 -2.73
CA MET A 119 0.22 -22.89 -1.68
C MET A 119 -0.48 -22.87 -0.32
N PHE A 120 -1.21 -21.81 0.01
CA PHE A 120 -1.94 -21.73 1.28
C PHE A 120 -3.13 -22.70 1.35
N ASP A 121 -3.81 -22.95 0.23
CA ASP A 121 -4.81 -24.03 0.19
C ASP A 121 -4.16 -25.42 0.41
N ALA A 122 -2.94 -25.63 -0.07
CA ALA A 122 -2.21 -26.88 0.13
C ALA A 122 -1.73 -27.05 1.58
N ILE A 123 -1.31 -25.97 2.24
CA ILE A 123 -1.03 -25.93 3.69
C ILE A 123 -2.32 -26.25 4.46
N ALA A 124 -3.44 -25.61 4.12
CA ALA A 124 -4.72 -25.83 4.79
C ALA A 124 -5.19 -27.30 4.74
N ARG A 125 -4.83 -28.01 3.66
CA ARG A 125 -5.08 -29.45 3.45
C ARG A 125 -3.98 -30.37 4.00
N GLY A 126 -2.94 -29.83 4.64
CA GLY A 126 -1.84 -30.60 5.22
C GLY A 126 -0.85 -31.21 4.21
N ARG A 127 -0.87 -30.78 2.93
CA ARG A 127 0.09 -31.27 1.91
C ARG A 127 1.44 -30.59 2.00
N ILE A 128 1.47 -29.33 2.42
CA ILE A 128 2.70 -28.59 2.71
C ILE A 128 2.82 -28.50 4.23
N LYS A 129 3.96 -28.95 4.74
CA LYS A 129 4.23 -29.09 6.18
C LYS A 129 5.24 -28.08 6.72
N ALA A 130 6.10 -27.57 5.86
CA ALA A 130 7.09 -26.57 6.20
C ALA A 130 6.91 -25.32 5.32
N LEU A 131 6.99 -24.14 5.92
CA LEU A 131 7.03 -22.86 5.21
C LEU A 131 8.07 -21.95 5.85
N TRP A 132 8.93 -21.36 5.02
CA TRP A 132 9.81 -20.26 5.41
C TRP A 132 9.35 -18.99 4.69
N VAL A 133 8.90 -18.01 5.47
CA VAL A 133 8.53 -16.68 4.98
C VAL A 133 9.70 -15.71 5.18
N MET A 134 10.10 -15.00 4.13
CA MET A 134 11.21 -14.04 4.16
C MET A 134 10.70 -12.66 3.74
N ALA A 135 10.75 -11.68 4.64
CA ALA A 135 10.41 -10.27 4.41
C ALA A 135 9.05 -10.02 3.71
N THR A 136 8.02 -10.80 4.07
CA THR A 136 6.65 -10.63 3.57
C THR A 136 5.62 -11.00 4.64
N ASN A 137 4.39 -10.50 4.50
CA ASN A 137 3.32 -10.61 5.50
C ASN A 137 2.06 -11.26 4.91
N PRO A 138 2.10 -12.55 4.52
CA PRO A 138 0.98 -13.27 3.88
C PRO A 138 -0.27 -13.38 4.75
N ALA A 139 -0.13 -13.25 6.08
CA ALA A 139 -1.26 -13.23 7.01
C ALA A 139 -2.15 -11.99 6.86
N VAL A 140 -1.72 -11.03 6.04
CA VAL A 140 -2.46 -9.80 5.71
C VAL A 140 -2.61 -9.65 4.20
N SER A 141 -1.57 -9.85 3.40
CA SER A 141 -1.54 -9.39 2.01
C SER A 141 -2.14 -10.34 0.98
N LEU A 142 -2.64 -11.51 1.38
CA LEU A 142 -3.21 -12.51 0.48
C LEU A 142 -4.74 -12.54 0.53
N PRO A 143 -5.40 -12.94 -0.57
CA PRO A 143 -6.85 -13.18 -0.58
C PRO A 143 -7.28 -14.11 0.54
N ARG A 144 -8.45 -13.86 1.12
CA ARG A 144 -8.97 -14.61 2.28
C ARG A 144 -7.93 -14.67 3.40
N ALA A 145 -7.36 -13.54 3.79
CA ALA A 145 -6.23 -13.52 4.73
C ALA A 145 -6.49 -14.29 6.05
N SER A 146 -7.74 -14.34 6.53
CA SER A 146 -8.17 -15.14 7.69
C SER A 146 -7.96 -16.64 7.44
N HIS A 147 -8.32 -17.14 6.24
CA HIS A 147 -8.04 -18.51 5.85
C HIS A 147 -6.53 -18.79 5.81
N VAL A 148 -5.73 -17.85 5.32
CA VAL A 148 -4.26 -17.96 5.32
C VAL A 148 -3.70 -18.07 6.74
N ARG A 149 -4.22 -17.27 7.69
CA ARG A 149 -3.83 -17.35 9.10
C ARG A 149 -4.16 -18.70 9.73
N GLU A 150 -5.35 -19.23 9.45
CA GLU A 150 -5.72 -20.57 9.94
C GLU A 150 -4.90 -21.68 9.27
N ALA A 151 -4.50 -21.50 8.00
CA ALA A 151 -3.61 -22.44 7.32
C ALA A 151 -2.22 -22.46 7.96
N LEU A 152 -1.63 -21.29 8.28
CA LEU A 152 -0.30 -21.19 8.89
C LEU A 152 -0.18 -21.99 10.19
N LYS A 153 -1.24 -22.05 11.01
CA LYS A 153 -1.28 -22.83 12.26
C LYS A 153 -1.17 -24.34 12.08
N LYS A 154 -1.32 -24.85 10.84
CA LYS A 154 -1.27 -26.30 10.53
C LYS A 154 0.12 -26.78 10.08
N LEU A 155 1.09 -25.88 9.97
CA LEU A 155 2.45 -26.22 9.58
C LEU A 155 3.14 -26.96 10.73
N ASP A 156 3.88 -28.01 10.38
CA ASP A 156 4.76 -28.71 11.32
C ASP A 156 6.05 -27.89 11.56
N LEU A 157 6.42 -27.04 10.59
CA LEU A 157 7.50 -26.07 10.68
C LEU A 157 7.14 -24.75 10.00
N PHE A 158 7.27 -23.64 10.72
CA PHE A 158 6.95 -22.30 10.22
C PHE A 158 8.03 -21.33 10.68
N VAL A 159 8.82 -20.85 9.72
CA VAL A 159 9.98 -19.98 9.94
C VAL A 159 9.67 -18.61 9.35
N VAL A 160 10.02 -17.54 10.05
CA VAL A 160 9.89 -16.16 9.56
C VAL A 160 11.23 -15.43 9.70
N SER A 161 11.77 -14.93 8.57
CA SER A 161 12.91 -14.00 8.53
C SER A 161 12.38 -12.58 8.33
N GLU A 162 12.58 -11.69 9.30
CA GLU A 162 11.95 -10.37 9.31
C GLU A 162 12.78 -9.30 10.04
N ASN A 163 12.58 -8.02 9.67
CA ASN A 163 13.30 -6.87 10.22
C ASN A 163 12.46 -5.96 11.13
N VAL A 164 11.31 -6.46 11.60
CA VAL A 164 10.43 -5.76 12.56
C VAL A 164 10.19 -6.63 13.78
N LEU A 165 9.91 -5.99 14.92
CA LEU A 165 9.67 -6.68 16.19
C LEU A 165 8.42 -7.57 16.18
N ALA A 166 7.40 -7.17 15.43
CA ALA A 166 6.16 -7.92 15.31
C ALA A 166 5.42 -7.55 14.02
N ASN A 167 4.74 -8.55 13.45
CA ASN A 167 3.71 -8.37 12.44
C ASN A 167 2.72 -9.54 12.49
N ASP A 168 1.62 -9.42 11.75
CA ASP A 168 0.57 -10.43 11.69
C ASP A 168 1.05 -11.85 11.30
N THR A 169 2.05 -11.99 10.43
CA THR A 169 2.60 -13.28 10.02
C THR A 169 3.48 -13.89 11.10
N MET A 170 4.35 -13.12 11.75
CA MET A 170 5.11 -13.56 12.92
C MET A 170 4.17 -14.04 14.03
N ASN A 171 3.09 -13.28 14.26
CA ASN A 171 2.09 -13.56 15.27
C ASN A 171 1.09 -14.67 14.88
N ALA A 172 1.24 -15.29 13.71
CA ALA A 172 0.40 -16.40 13.24
C ALA A 172 0.90 -17.78 13.72
N GLY A 173 1.73 -17.81 14.76
CA GLY A 173 2.29 -19.05 15.33
C GLY A 173 3.59 -19.50 14.67
N ALA A 174 4.48 -18.56 14.33
CA ALA A 174 5.82 -18.91 13.86
C ALA A 174 6.58 -19.71 14.94
N HIS A 175 7.21 -20.81 14.52
CA HIS A 175 8.02 -21.66 15.40
C HIS A 175 9.43 -21.10 15.56
N ILE A 176 9.95 -20.44 14.52
CA ILE A 176 11.29 -19.84 14.49
C ILE A 176 11.19 -18.44 13.90
N LEU A 177 11.77 -17.46 14.60
CA LEU A 177 11.94 -16.10 14.13
C LEU A 177 13.44 -15.84 13.92
N LEU A 178 13.81 -15.35 12.73
CA LEU A 178 15.19 -15.06 12.35
C LEU A 178 15.32 -13.55 12.11
N PRO A 179 16.19 -12.83 12.87
CA PRO A 179 16.36 -11.40 12.71
C PRO A 179 17.07 -11.09 11.39
N ALA A 180 16.35 -10.48 10.45
CA ALA A 180 16.85 -10.13 9.14
C ALA A 180 17.30 -8.66 9.09
N ALA A 181 18.37 -8.39 8.37
CA ALA A 181 18.82 -7.02 8.14
C ALA A 181 17.74 -6.16 7.45
N ALA A 182 17.67 -4.87 7.78
CA ALA A 182 16.82 -3.90 7.11
C ALA A 182 17.47 -3.34 5.83
N TRP A 183 16.72 -2.56 5.03
CA TRP A 183 17.21 -2.03 3.74
C TRP A 183 18.54 -1.26 3.86
N GLY A 184 18.69 -0.36 4.84
CA GLY A 184 19.91 0.43 5.02
C GLY A 184 21.10 -0.35 5.59
N GLU A 185 20.87 -1.57 6.04
CA GLU A 185 21.85 -2.47 6.65
C GLU A 185 22.37 -3.50 5.63
N LYS A 186 21.63 -3.70 4.53
CA LYS A 186 21.93 -4.69 3.49
C LYS A 186 22.90 -4.15 2.45
N ASP A 187 23.66 -5.09 1.92
CA ASP A 187 24.55 -4.91 0.79
C ASP A 187 24.15 -5.84 -0.36
N GLY A 188 24.16 -5.35 -1.60
CA GLY A 188 23.82 -6.13 -2.79
C GLY A 188 23.40 -5.27 -3.99
N THR A 189 22.44 -5.76 -4.77
CA THR A 189 21.89 -5.07 -5.94
C THR A 189 20.36 -5.10 -5.98
N VAL A 190 19.76 -4.13 -6.68
CA VAL A 190 18.32 -4.07 -6.96
C VAL A 190 18.09 -3.79 -8.45
N THR A 191 17.09 -4.45 -9.04
CA THR A 191 16.70 -4.26 -10.44
C THR A 191 15.32 -3.62 -10.55
N ASN A 192 15.27 -2.47 -11.22
CA ASN A 192 14.03 -1.70 -11.40
C ASN A 192 13.19 -2.14 -12.64
N SER A 193 12.05 -1.50 -12.87
CA SER A 193 11.11 -1.83 -13.97
C SER A 193 11.70 -1.71 -15.38
N GLU A 194 12.76 -0.92 -15.57
CA GLU A 194 13.43 -0.79 -16.86
C GLU A 194 14.64 -1.71 -17.00
N ARG A 195 14.77 -2.74 -16.14
CA ARG A 195 15.87 -3.72 -16.14
C ARG A 195 17.22 -3.15 -15.70
N ARG A 196 17.21 -2.00 -15.02
CA ARG A 196 18.44 -1.38 -14.51
C ARG A 196 18.80 -1.94 -13.15
N ILE A 197 19.93 -2.62 -13.11
CA ILE A 197 20.59 -3.11 -11.91
C ILE A 197 21.36 -1.95 -11.29
N SER A 198 21.11 -1.67 -10.02
CA SER A 198 21.78 -0.63 -9.25
C SER A 198 22.38 -1.23 -7.98
N ARG A 199 23.55 -0.72 -7.59
CA ARG A 199 24.24 -1.14 -6.36
C ARG A 199 23.53 -0.58 -5.12
N GLN A 200 23.12 -1.45 -4.20
CA GLN A 200 22.58 -1.10 -2.89
C GLN A 200 23.68 -1.26 -1.82
N ARG A 201 24.18 -0.15 -1.28
CA ARG A 201 25.25 -0.15 -0.28
C ARG A 201 24.67 0.03 1.12
N ARG A 202 25.27 -0.68 2.08
CA ARG A 202 25.01 -0.48 3.50
C ARG A 202 25.41 0.93 3.93
N PHE A 203 24.54 1.63 4.64
CA PHE A 203 24.83 2.94 5.24
C PHE A 203 24.52 2.99 6.75
N LEU A 204 24.02 1.89 7.31
CA LEU A 204 23.82 1.70 8.75
C LEU A 204 24.42 0.39 9.20
N PRO A 205 24.87 0.27 10.47
CA PRO A 205 25.23 -1.02 11.00
C PRO A 205 24.01 -1.94 11.13
N ALA A 206 24.19 -3.26 11.02
CA ALA A 206 23.12 -4.21 11.30
C ALA A 206 22.67 -4.08 12.77
N ALA A 207 21.37 -4.16 13.01
CA ALA A 207 20.82 -4.03 14.34
C ALA A 207 21.01 -5.32 15.16
N GLY A 208 21.73 -5.25 16.28
CA GLY A 208 21.97 -6.40 17.15
C GLY A 208 22.59 -7.58 16.40
N GLU A 209 21.94 -8.74 16.46
CA GLU A 209 22.36 -9.98 15.79
C GLU A 209 21.78 -10.14 14.38
N ALA A 210 21.13 -9.11 13.83
CA ALA A 210 20.50 -9.19 12.52
C ALA A 210 21.53 -9.49 11.41
N GLN A 211 21.17 -10.40 10.52
CA GLN A 211 22.01 -10.80 9.40
C GLN A 211 21.26 -10.68 8.08
N PRO A 212 21.94 -10.47 6.94
CA PRO A 212 21.27 -10.43 5.65
C PRO A 212 20.67 -11.81 5.31
N ASP A 213 19.54 -11.82 4.61
CA ASP A 213 18.80 -13.05 4.29
C ASP A 213 19.66 -14.13 3.61
N TRP A 214 20.59 -13.74 2.72
CA TRP A 214 21.49 -14.67 2.04
C TRP A 214 22.42 -15.40 3.02
N TRP A 215 22.86 -14.72 4.08
CA TRP A 215 23.71 -15.31 5.11
C TRP A 215 22.89 -16.32 5.92
N ILE A 216 21.66 -15.96 6.28
CA ILE A 216 20.76 -16.84 7.03
C ILE A 216 20.51 -18.13 6.24
N VAL A 217 20.19 -18.03 4.94
CA VAL A 217 20.02 -19.19 4.05
C VAL A 217 21.31 -20.01 3.97
N THR A 218 22.46 -19.36 3.84
CA THR A 218 23.78 -20.01 3.81
C THR A 218 24.05 -20.81 5.09
N GLN A 219 23.72 -20.26 6.27
CA GLN A 219 23.90 -20.92 7.56
C GLN A 219 23.02 -22.15 7.74
N VAL A 220 21.77 -22.08 7.26
CA VAL A 220 20.85 -23.23 7.25
C VAL A 220 21.39 -24.31 6.30
N ALA A 221 21.76 -23.94 5.08
CA ALA A 221 22.29 -24.88 4.09
C ALA A 221 23.57 -25.59 4.58
N ARG A 222 24.49 -24.86 5.23
CA ARG A 222 25.69 -25.42 5.86
C ARG A 222 25.35 -26.49 6.89
N ARG A 223 24.38 -26.22 7.78
CA ARG A 223 23.91 -27.17 8.81
C ARG A 223 23.19 -28.39 8.23
N MET A 224 22.63 -28.25 7.03
CA MET A 224 22.04 -29.36 6.27
C MET A 224 23.07 -30.18 5.48
N GLY A 225 24.37 -29.86 5.56
CA GLY A 225 25.45 -30.59 4.87
C GLY A 225 25.83 -30.01 3.51
N PHE A 226 25.32 -28.84 3.11
CA PHE A 226 25.62 -28.21 1.82
C PHE A 226 26.70 -27.12 1.90
N ALA A 227 27.62 -27.22 2.86
CA ALA A 227 28.57 -26.15 3.14
C ALA A 227 29.45 -25.75 1.95
N ALA A 228 29.88 -26.73 1.14
CA ALA A 228 30.67 -26.48 -0.06
C ALA A 228 29.90 -25.70 -1.14
N ALA A 229 28.60 -25.97 -1.30
CA ALA A 229 27.76 -25.28 -2.29
C ALA A 229 27.32 -23.87 -1.83
N PHE A 230 27.34 -23.60 -0.52
CA PHE A 230 26.97 -22.32 0.08
C PHE A 230 28.20 -21.68 0.75
N ALA A 231 29.30 -21.60 0.02
CA ALA A 231 30.57 -21.06 0.49
C ALA A 231 30.69 -19.53 0.31
N TYR A 232 29.56 -18.81 0.24
CA TYR A 232 29.54 -17.35 0.04
C TYR A 232 30.08 -16.60 1.26
N GLY A 233 31.01 -15.67 1.02
CA GLY A 233 31.55 -14.74 2.01
C GLY A 233 30.89 -13.37 1.96
N CYS A 234 30.46 -12.93 0.78
CA CYS A 234 29.82 -11.63 0.58
C CYS A 234 28.74 -11.65 -0.53
N ALA A 235 28.02 -10.53 -0.70
CA ALA A 235 27.01 -10.40 -1.74
C ALA A 235 27.60 -10.44 -3.17
N ALA A 236 28.87 -10.05 -3.34
CA ALA A 236 29.55 -10.08 -4.64
C ALA A 236 29.73 -11.52 -5.15
N ASP A 237 30.00 -12.49 -4.27
CA ASP A 237 30.11 -13.91 -4.64
C ASP A 237 28.82 -14.41 -5.29
N ILE A 238 27.68 -14.11 -4.65
CA ILE A 238 26.35 -14.51 -5.13
C ILE A 238 26.03 -13.80 -6.44
N PHE A 239 26.37 -12.52 -6.55
CA PHE A 239 26.14 -11.74 -7.77
C PHE A 239 26.94 -12.30 -8.96
N ARG A 240 28.22 -12.64 -8.75
CA ARG A 240 29.07 -13.28 -9.78
C ARG A 240 28.51 -14.63 -10.21
N GLU A 241 28.07 -15.47 -9.27
CA GLU A 241 27.44 -16.75 -9.60
C GLU A 241 26.14 -16.55 -10.40
N HIS A 242 25.29 -15.61 -9.98
CA HIS A 242 24.07 -15.27 -10.69
C HIS A 242 24.35 -14.79 -12.12
N ALA A 243 25.39 -13.97 -12.30
CA ALA A 243 25.82 -13.51 -13.61
C ALA A 243 26.38 -14.65 -14.47
N ALA A 244 27.19 -15.54 -13.90
CA ALA A 244 27.70 -16.72 -14.58
C ALA A 244 26.56 -17.66 -15.04
N LEU A 245 25.57 -17.92 -14.18
CA LEU A 245 24.40 -18.74 -14.53
C LEU A 245 23.61 -18.12 -15.68
N SER A 246 23.43 -16.80 -15.67
CA SER A 246 22.70 -16.11 -16.74
C SER A 246 23.34 -16.28 -18.12
N ALA A 247 24.67 -16.37 -18.18
CA ALA A 247 25.44 -16.55 -19.41
C ALA A 247 25.61 -18.02 -19.81
N PHE A 248 25.61 -18.94 -18.83
CA PHE A 248 25.87 -20.37 -19.05
C PHE A 248 24.94 -20.95 -20.12
N GLU A 249 25.53 -21.33 -21.25
CA GLU A 249 24.82 -21.86 -22.44
C GLU A 249 23.61 -21.03 -22.87
N ASN A 250 23.68 -19.70 -22.72
CA ASN A 250 22.62 -18.81 -23.16
C ASN A 250 22.66 -18.66 -24.69
N GLY A 251 23.83 -18.34 -25.25
CA GLY A 251 24.01 -18.17 -26.69
C GLY A 251 23.08 -17.11 -27.32
N GLY A 252 22.57 -16.17 -26.52
CA GLY A 252 21.58 -15.18 -26.93
C GLY A 252 20.15 -15.71 -27.12
N ARG A 253 19.89 -16.96 -26.71
CA ARG A 253 18.56 -17.60 -26.80
C ARG A 253 17.59 -17.13 -25.71
N ARG A 254 18.08 -16.65 -24.57
CA ARG A 254 17.28 -16.08 -23.48
C ARG A 254 17.50 -14.57 -23.40
N ASP A 255 16.55 -13.89 -22.78
CA ASP A 255 16.53 -12.43 -22.67
C ASP A 255 17.48 -11.90 -21.60
N PHE A 256 17.49 -12.55 -20.44
CA PHE A 256 18.34 -12.21 -19.32
C PHE A 256 19.74 -12.79 -19.47
N ASP A 257 20.74 -11.91 -19.51
CA ASP A 257 22.16 -12.24 -19.57
C ASP A 257 22.94 -11.05 -19.02
N ILE A 258 23.73 -11.26 -17.97
CA ILE A 258 24.64 -10.26 -17.41
C ILE A 258 26.07 -10.83 -17.32
N GLY A 259 26.44 -11.72 -18.24
CA GLY A 259 27.72 -12.43 -18.26
C GLY A 259 28.97 -11.55 -18.25
N ALA A 260 28.88 -10.29 -18.69
CA ALA A 260 29.99 -9.34 -18.57
C ALA A 260 30.39 -9.09 -17.10
N LEU A 261 29.48 -9.35 -16.16
CA LEU A 261 29.65 -9.08 -14.75
C LEU A 261 30.05 -10.33 -13.95
N ALA A 262 30.23 -11.48 -14.60
CA ALA A 262 30.51 -12.75 -13.93
C ALA A 262 31.91 -12.82 -13.29
N ALA A 263 32.86 -12.04 -13.78
CA ALA A 263 34.26 -12.05 -13.35
C ALA A 263 34.76 -10.73 -12.74
N ILE A 264 33.84 -9.83 -12.33
CA ILE A 264 34.23 -8.56 -11.72
C ILE A 264 34.82 -8.78 -10.32
N GLY A 265 35.89 -8.07 -10.00
CA GLY A 265 36.46 -8.04 -8.64
C GLY A 265 35.56 -7.28 -7.67
N ASP A 266 35.86 -7.39 -6.38
CA ASP A 266 35.06 -6.77 -5.32
C ASP A 266 35.04 -5.24 -5.44
N ASP A 267 36.18 -4.59 -5.72
CA ASP A 267 36.25 -3.14 -5.96
C ASP A 267 35.34 -2.70 -7.12
N ALA A 268 35.28 -3.50 -8.20
CA ALA A 268 34.44 -3.21 -9.35
C ALA A 268 32.94 -3.43 -9.05
N PHE A 269 32.60 -4.41 -8.20
CA PHE A 269 31.24 -4.59 -7.69
C PHE A 269 30.83 -3.42 -6.78
N ASP A 270 31.73 -2.96 -5.92
CA ASP A 270 31.49 -1.84 -5.01
C ASP A 270 31.40 -0.50 -5.73
N ALA A 271 32.12 -0.33 -6.84
CA ALA A 271 32.04 0.83 -7.72
C ALA A 271 31.02 0.67 -8.85
N LEU A 272 30.19 -0.38 -8.85
CA LEU A 272 29.30 -0.69 -9.98
C LEU A 272 28.32 0.46 -10.27
N ASP A 273 28.48 1.06 -11.45
CA ASP A 273 27.52 2.01 -12.00
C ASP A 273 26.21 1.33 -12.41
N PRO A 274 25.07 2.03 -12.43
CA PRO A 274 23.79 1.44 -12.82
C PRO A 274 23.79 0.91 -14.27
N VAL A 275 23.67 -0.42 -14.43
CA VAL A 275 23.69 -1.11 -15.73
C VAL A 275 22.31 -1.65 -16.11
N GLN A 276 21.97 -1.59 -17.39
CA GLN A 276 20.74 -2.19 -17.91
C GLN A 276 21.05 -3.51 -18.63
N TRP A 277 20.36 -4.59 -18.25
CA TRP A 277 20.50 -5.88 -18.93
C TRP A 277 19.61 -5.97 -20.20
N PRO A 278 20.00 -6.79 -21.19
CA PRO A 278 21.13 -7.74 -21.19
C PRO A 278 22.49 -7.04 -21.28
N LEU A 279 23.54 -7.58 -20.66
CA LEU A 279 24.96 -7.18 -20.75
C LEU A 279 25.85 -8.43 -20.85
N ARG A 280 26.04 -8.91 -22.08
CA ARG A 280 26.67 -10.21 -22.37
C ARG A 280 28.18 -10.17 -22.20
N ALA A 281 28.80 -11.32 -22.02
CA ALA A 281 30.25 -11.44 -21.95
C ALA A 281 30.95 -10.74 -23.14
N GLY A 282 31.98 -9.95 -22.85
CA GLY A 282 32.68 -9.12 -23.85
C GLY A 282 32.01 -7.79 -24.18
N GLU A 283 30.77 -7.54 -23.75
CA GLU A 283 30.12 -6.24 -23.88
C GLU A 283 30.52 -5.30 -22.74
N THR A 284 30.84 -4.05 -23.08
CA THR A 284 31.07 -2.98 -22.11
C THR A 284 29.79 -2.17 -21.85
N VAL A 285 29.74 -1.46 -20.73
CA VAL A 285 28.71 -0.45 -20.41
C VAL A 285 28.89 0.79 -21.30
N GLN A 286 28.81 0.64 -22.61
CA GLN A 286 28.63 1.78 -23.51
C GLN A 286 27.14 2.06 -23.62
N HIS A 287 26.74 3.33 -23.55
CA HIS A 287 25.37 3.80 -23.74
C HIS A 287 24.89 3.66 -25.20
N LYS A 288 25.01 2.46 -25.78
CA LYS A 288 24.37 2.10 -27.05
C LYS A 288 22.89 1.87 -26.81
N ASP A 289 22.07 2.09 -27.83
CA ASP A 289 20.63 1.87 -27.72
C ASP A 289 20.30 0.37 -27.60
N ARG A 290 20.03 -0.09 -26.37
CA ARG A 290 19.80 -1.51 -26.03
C ARG A 290 18.31 -1.89 -26.00
N ARG A 291 17.46 -1.13 -26.70
CA ARG A 291 16.02 -1.42 -26.74
C ARG A 291 15.74 -2.82 -27.27
N PHE A 292 15.04 -3.62 -26.47
CA PHE A 292 14.58 -4.93 -26.91
C PHE A 292 13.77 -4.81 -28.20
N PHE A 293 14.02 -5.76 -29.10
CA PHE A 293 13.28 -5.95 -30.34
C PHE A 293 13.33 -4.79 -31.35
N MET A 294 14.23 -3.81 -31.18
CA MET A 294 14.46 -2.75 -32.18
C MET A 294 14.76 -3.34 -33.58
N ARG A 295 15.49 -4.46 -33.62
CA ARG A 295 15.84 -5.20 -34.83
C ARG A 295 15.02 -6.50 -34.98
N GLY A 296 13.88 -6.62 -34.30
CA GLY A 296 13.16 -7.89 -34.18
C GLY A 296 13.90 -8.89 -33.28
N GLY A 297 13.87 -10.18 -33.64
CA GLY A 297 14.56 -11.22 -32.88
C GLY A 297 13.86 -11.54 -31.54
N PHE A 298 12.55 -11.79 -31.59
CA PHE A 298 11.77 -12.15 -30.40
C PHE A 298 12.24 -13.49 -29.81
N TYR A 299 11.99 -13.73 -28.53
CA TYR A 299 12.39 -14.97 -27.85
C TYR A 299 11.45 -16.15 -28.10
N THR A 300 10.77 -16.15 -29.24
CA THR A 300 9.97 -17.25 -29.78
C THR A 300 10.84 -18.16 -30.64
N ALA A 301 10.40 -19.40 -30.87
CA ALA A 301 11.16 -20.39 -31.64
C ALA A 301 11.51 -19.91 -33.08
N ASP A 302 10.62 -19.15 -33.72
CA ASP A 302 10.80 -18.60 -35.07
C ASP A 302 11.28 -17.13 -35.06
N ARG A 303 11.61 -16.59 -33.89
CA ARG A 303 12.08 -15.22 -33.67
C ARG A 303 11.10 -14.11 -34.07
N LYS A 304 9.82 -14.44 -34.29
CA LYS A 304 8.74 -13.50 -34.62
C LYS A 304 7.84 -13.19 -33.41
N ALA A 305 7.28 -11.98 -33.36
CA ALA A 305 6.25 -11.67 -32.39
C ALA A 305 4.99 -12.52 -32.64
N ARG A 306 4.22 -12.77 -31.57
CA ARG A 306 2.96 -13.52 -31.65
C ARG A 306 1.79 -12.65 -31.22
N PHE A 307 0.75 -12.61 -32.05
CA PHE A 307 -0.55 -12.15 -31.62
C PHE A 307 -1.23 -13.26 -30.83
N ILE A 308 -1.69 -12.94 -29.62
CA ILE A 308 -2.42 -13.88 -28.78
C ILE A 308 -3.89 -13.51 -28.84
N ALA A 309 -4.75 -14.41 -29.31
CA ALA A 309 -6.19 -14.21 -29.23
C ALA A 309 -6.62 -14.19 -27.76
N VAL A 310 -7.27 -13.11 -27.33
CA VAL A 310 -7.68 -12.89 -25.94
C VAL A 310 -9.14 -13.25 -25.76
N GLU A 311 -9.49 -13.74 -24.57
CA GLU A 311 -10.88 -13.99 -24.20
C GLU A 311 -11.67 -12.67 -24.10
N PRO A 312 -12.98 -12.66 -24.44
CA PRO A 312 -13.84 -11.51 -24.17
C PRO A 312 -13.79 -11.09 -22.69
N PRO A 313 -13.70 -9.79 -22.39
CA PRO A 313 -13.59 -9.32 -21.01
C PRO A 313 -14.89 -9.59 -20.25
N ALA A 314 -14.79 -10.33 -19.14
CA ALA A 314 -15.91 -10.66 -18.28
C ALA A 314 -15.47 -10.72 -16.81
N PRO A 315 -16.29 -10.22 -15.87
CA PRO A 315 -16.04 -10.47 -14.45
C PRO A 315 -16.04 -11.96 -14.17
N ARG A 316 -15.06 -12.44 -13.39
CA ARG A 316 -14.99 -13.85 -13.01
C ARG A 316 -16.15 -14.27 -12.13
N VAL A 317 -16.58 -13.37 -11.25
CA VAL A 317 -17.80 -13.52 -10.44
C VAL A 317 -18.67 -12.27 -10.64
N ALA A 318 -19.94 -12.51 -10.96
CA ALA A 318 -20.95 -11.48 -11.13
C ALA A 318 -21.43 -10.94 -9.77
N THR A 319 -21.94 -9.72 -9.76
CA THR A 319 -22.68 -9.19 -8.61
C THR A 319 -24.03 -9.91 -8.49
N SER A 320 -24.62 -9.89 -7.29
CA SER A 320 -25.92 -10.50 -7.00
C SER A 320 -26.79 -9.54 -6.19
N LYS A 321 -28.03 -9.95 -5.86
CA LYS A 321 -28.86 -9.17 -4.93
C LYS A 321 -28.24 -9.08 -3.53
N GLU A 322 -27.53 -10.12 -3.10
CA GLU A 322 -26.84 -10.17 -1.80
C GLU A 322 -25.55 -9.34 -1.80
N PHE A 323 -24.81 -9.37 -2.90
CA PHE A 323 -23.57 -8.62 -3.09
C PHE A 323 -23.69 -7.69 -4.31
N PRO A 324 -24.43 -6.57 -4.20
CA PRO A 324 -24.77 -5.73 -5.34
C PRO A 324 -23.63 -4.83 -5.82
N PHE A 325 -22.61 -4.61 -4.99
CA PHE A 325 -21.48 -3.74 -5.30
C PHE A 325 -20.26 -4.51 -5.80
N ARG A 326 -19.35 -3.82 -6.49
CA ARG A 326 -18.01 -4.33 -6.82
C ARG A 326 -16.94 -3.60 -6.01
N LEU A 327 -16.22 -4.32 -5.17
CA LEU A 327 -15.10 -3.83 -4.38
C LEU A 327 -13.80 -3.85 -5.20
N ASN A 328 -13.20 -2.66 -5.31
CA ASN A 328 -11.87 -2.43 -5.86
C ASN A 328 -10.89 -2.10 -4.73
N THR A 329 -9.82 -2.88 -4.59
CA THR A 329 -8.80 -2.62 -3.56
C THR A 329 -7.63 -1.82 -4.10
N GLY A 330 -7.13 -0.86 -3.31
CA GLY A 330 -6.07 0.03 -3.74
C GLY A 330 -5.02 0.34 -2.68
N ARG A 331 -4.32 1.45 -2.89
CA ARG A 331 -3.23 1.92 -2.05
C ARG A 331 -3.35 3.43 -1.83
N LEU A 332 -2.87 3.85 -0.69
CA LEU A 332 -2.54 5.22 -0.35
C LEU A 332 -1.09 5.48 -0.72
N ARG A 333 -0.79 6.71 -1.09
CA ARG A 333 0.58 7.14 -1.41
C ARG A 333 1.50 7.02 -0.20
N ASP A 334 1.06 7.49 0.96
CA ASP A 334 1.93 7.61 2.15
C ASP A 334 2.12 6.31 2.91
N GLN A 335 1.37 5.27 2.55
CA GLN A 335 1.42 3.99 3.22
C GLN A 335 1.99 2.91 2.30
N TRP A 336 2.93 2.14 2.83
CA TRP A 336 3.57 1.06 2.09
C TRP A 336 3.06 -0.29 2.60
N HIS A 337 2.36 -1.02 1.71
CA HIS A 337 1.83 -2.36 1.99
C HIS A 337 1.13 -2.44 3.36
N THR A 338 1.58 -3.29 4.28
CA THR A 338 0.90 -3.59 5.55
C THR A 338 1.35 -2.68 6.70
N MET A 339 1.91 -1.51 6.38
CA MET A 339 2.30 -0.45 7.32
C MET A 339 3.31 -0.86 8.39
N THR A 340 4.02 -1.99 8.23
CA THR A 340 5.03 -2.45 9.20
C THR A 340 6.17 -1.44 9.39
N ARG A 341 6.42 -0.58 8.39
CA ARG A 341 7.40 0.52 8.43
C ARG A 341 6.74 1.90 8.35
N SER A 342 5.95 2.16 7.30
CA SER A 342 5.33 3.48 7.09
C SER A 342 4.35 3.87 8.21
N GLY A 343 3.67 2.90 8.82
CA GLY A 343 2.76 3.13 9.95
C GLY A 343 3.45 3.56 11.24
N GLN A 344 4.78 3.43 11.33
CA GLN A 344 5.56 3.94 12.47
C GLN A 344 5.93 5.41 12.30
N SER A 345 5.74 6.00 11.11
CA SER A 345 6.05 7.40 10.86
C SER A 345 4.82 8.28 11.14
N ALA A 346 4.95 9.16 12.14
CA ALA A 346 3.90 10.14 12.46
C ALA A 346 3.55 11.02 11.24
N ARG A 347 4.56 11.44 10.49
CA ARG A 347 4.39 12.29 9.29
C ARG A 347 3.63 11.58 8.17
N LEU A 348 3.96 10.32 7.87
CA LEU A 348 3.29 9.57 6.81
C LEU A 348 1.85 9.16 7.20
N GLY A 349 1.60 8.95 8.49
CA GLY A 349 0.27 8.61 9.02
C GLY A 349 -0.70 9.79 9.15
N ALA A 350 -0.23 11.04 8.98
CA ALA A 350 -1.01 12.23 9.33
C ALA A 350 -2.17 12.56 8.37
N HIS A 351 -2.07 12.20 7.08
CA HIS A 351 -3.08 12.57 6.07
C HIS A 351 -4.36 11.74 6.19
N MET A 352 -4.24 10.41 6.19
CA MET A 352 -5.37 9.48 6.21
C MET A 352 -5.15 8.42 7.31
N PRO A 353 -5.47 8.73 8.57
CA PRO A 353 -5.13 7.89 9.73
C PRO A 353 -6.06 6.67 9.91
N GLU A 354 -7.28 6.73 9.36
CA GLU A 354 -8.32 5.72 9.56
C GLU A 354 -8.54 4.88 8.30
N PRO A 355 -8.81 3.57 8.44
CA PRO A 355 -9.24 2.75 7.32
C PRO A 355 -10.63 3.17 6.86
N PHE A 356 -10.80 3.32 5.54
CA PHE A 356 -12.02 3.86 4.96
C PHE A 356 -12.52 3.07 3.74
N VAL A 357 -13.76 3.32 3.36
CA VAL A 357 -14.38 2.90 2.10
C VAL A 357 -14.94 4.12 1.37
N GLU A 358 -14.55 4.29 0.11
CA GLU A 358 -15.16 5.30 -0.74
C GLU A 358 -16.44 4.77 -1.38
N VAL A 359 -17.48 5.60 -1.37
CA VAL A 359 -18.82 5.28 -1.85
C VAL A 359 -19.35 6.44 -2.69
N HIS A 360 -19.96 6.15 -3.83
CA HIS A 360 -20.61 7.16 -4.65
C HIS A 360 -21.81 7.79 -3.92
N PRO A 361 -22.11 9.10 -4.05
CA PRO A 361 -23.20 9.77 -3.31
C PRO A 361 -24.57 9.13 -3.48
N ALA A 362 -24.91 8.67 -4.70
CA ALA A 362 -26.18 8.00 -4.95
C ALA A 362 -26.30 6.65 -4.20
N ASP A 363 -25.19 5.91 -4.11
CA ASP A 363 -25.16 4.63 -3.41
C ASP A 363 -25.18 4.83 -1.90
N ALA A 364 -24.47 5.85 -1.40
CA ALA A 364 -24.49 6.23 0.00
C ALA A 364 -25.92 6.57 0.44
N LYS A 365 -26.64 7.38 -0.35
CA LYS A 365 -28.06 7.69 -0.11
C LYS A 365 -28.93 6.43 -0.12
N ALA A 366 -28.76 5.55 -1.12
CA ALA A 366 -29.55 4.33 -1.23
C ALA A 366 -29.29 3.34 -0.07
N MET A 367 -28.10 3.36 0.51
CA MET A 367 -27.68 2.47 1.61
C MET A 367 -27.76 3.14 2.99
N ASN A 368 -28.33 4.35 3.10
CA ASN A 368 -28.41 5.14 4.34
C ASN A 368 -27.03 5.36 5.01
N LEU A 369 -26.01 5.66 4.21
CA LEU A 369 -24.65 5.95 4.66
C LEU A 369 -24.41 7.46 4.66
N SER A 370 -23.74 7.95 5.71
CA SER A 370 -23.31 9.34 5.83
C SER A 370 -21.79 9.42 5.80
N ASP A 371 -21.27 10.55 5.30
CA ASP A 371 -19.84 10.80 5.27
C ASP A 371 -19.26 10.87 6.69
N GLY A 372 -18.11 10.24 6.90
CA GLY A 372 -17.45 10.19 8.21
C GLY A 372 -18.06 9.21 9.21
N ASP A 373 -19.18 8.56 8.90
CA ASP A 373 -19.72 7.44 9.67
C ASP A 373 -19.01 6.13 9.38
N PHE A 374 -19.49 5.02 9.96
CA PHE A 374 -18.92 3.70 9.75
C PHE A 374 -19.87 2.81 8.96
N ALA A 375 -19.29 1.93 8.14
CA ALA A 375 -20.02 0.92 7.41
C ALA A 375 -19.34 -0.44 7.54
N LYS A 376 -20.16 -1.49 7.64
CA LYS A 376 -19.70 -2.86 7.48
C LYS A 376 -19.70 -3.20 6.00
N VAL A 377 -18.52 -3.47 5.46
CA VAL A 377 -18.33 -4.03 4.11
C VAL A 377 -18.16 -5.53 4.25
N ALA A 378 -18.93 -6.31 3.51
CA ALA A 378 -18.88 -7.76 3.58
C ALA A 378 -18.84 -8.40 2.19
N THR A 379 -18.20 -9.56 2.12
CA THR A 379 -18.19 -10.46 0.97
C THR A 379 -18.46 -11.86 1.46
N ARG A 380 -18.52 -12.84 0.56
CA ARG A 380 -18.62 -14.26 0.92
C ARG A 380 -17.49 -14.74 1.84
N TRP A 381 -16.34 -14.07 1.83
CA TRP A 381 -15.12 -14.55 2.50
C TRP A 381 -14.80 -13.84 3.82
N GLY A 382 -15.38 -12.66 4.07
CA GLY A 382 -15.09 -11.90 5.27
C GLY A 382 -15.85 -10.60 5.37
N SER A 383 -15.57 -9.84 6.42
CA SER A 383 -16.13 -8.50 6.60
C SER A 383 -15.12 -7.55 7.26
N CYS A 384 -15.28 -6.26 7.01
CA CYS A 384 -14.54 -5.19 7.65
C CYS A 384 -15.51 -4.09 8.09
N VAL A 385 -15.13 -3.30 9.09
CA VAL A 385 -15.82 -2.07 9.49
C VAL A 385 -14.90 -0.90 9.21
N LEU A 386 -15.34 -0.03 8.31
CA LEU A 386 -14.53 1.04 7.71
C LEU A 386 -15.26 2.36 7.85
N LYS A 387 -14.50 3.46 7.93
CA LYS A 387 -15.07 4.80 7.86
C LYS A 387 -15.58 5.09 6.45
N VAL A 388 -16.74 5.70 6.31
CA VAL A 388 -17.35 6.04 5.03
C VAL A 388 -16.75 7.34 4.52
N THR A 389 -16.34 7.35 3.25
CA THR A 389 -15.98 8.55 2.51
C THR A 389 -16.91 8.68 1.30
N VAL A 390 -17.85 9.61 1.35
CA VAL A 390 -18.78 9.85 0.26
C VAL A 390 -18.11 10.73 -0.79
N THR A 391 -17.95 10.20 -2.01
CA THR A 391 -17.24 10.91 -3.08
C THR A 391 -17.71 10.48 -4.47
N ASP A 392 -17.88 11.45 -5.36
CA ASP A 392 -18.21 11.24 -6.78
C ASP A 392 -17.04 10.72 -7.62
N ARG A 393 -15.83 10.61 -7.03
CA ARG A 393 -14.68 9.93 -7.66
C ARG A 393 -14.93 8.44 -7.90
N GLN A 394 -15.84 7.83 -7.14
CA GLN A 394 -16.23 6.45 -7.32
C GLN A 394 -17.39 6.32 -8.31
N GLN A 395 -17.33 5.30 -9.15
CA GLN A 395 -18.46 4.98 -10.03
C GLN A 395 -19.59 4.34 -9.21
N ALA A 396 -20.84 4.75 -9.45
CA ALA A 396 -22.01 4.09 -8.87
C ALA A 396 -22.00 2.56 -9.09
N GLY A 397 -22.35 1.81 -8.05
CA GLY A 397 -22.25 0.35 -7.95
C GLY A 397 -20.85 -0.17 -7.63
N SER A 398 -19.88 0.70 -7.34
CA SER A 398 -18.49 0.32 -7.00
C SER A 398 -18.07 0.89 -5.65
N LEU A 399 -17.22 0.14 -4.95
CA LEU A 399 -16.60 0.54 -3.68
C LEU A 399 -15.09 0.54 -3.83
N PHE A 400 -14.40 1.44 -3.13
CA PHE A 400 -12.94 1.42 -3.05
C PHE A 400 -12.46 1.34 -1.60
N ALA A 401 -11.52 0.43 -1.33
CA ALA A 401 -10.88 0.34 -0.01
C ALA A 401 -9.36 0.09 -0.12
N PRO A 402 -8.52 0.85 0.59
CA PRO A 402 -7.07 0.64 0.65
C PRO A 402 -6.67 -0.57 1.52
N ILE A 403 -5.66 -1.34 1.09
CA ILE A 403 -5.28 -2.63 1.72
C ILE A 403 -4.40 -2.52 2.98
N HIS A 404 -4.14 -1.32 3.49
CA HIS A 404 -2.97 -1.09 4.33
C HIS A 404 -3.08 -1.61 5.77
N TRP A 405 -4.27 -1.55 6.34
CA TRP A 405 -4.49 -1.86 7.74
C TRP A 405 -4.54 -3.37 8.00
N SER A 406 -4.04 -3.78 9.16
CA SER A 406 -4.00 -5.16 9.65
C SER A 406 -4.37 -5.23 11.13
N ASN A 407 -4.33 -6.41 11.77
CA ASN A 407 -4.61 -6.52 13.19
C ASN A 407 -3.56 -5.81 14.07
N ALA A 408 -2.41 -5.43 13.51
CA ALA A 408 -1.41 -4.61 14.21
C ALA A 408 -1.81 -3.12 14.25
N THR A 409 -2.60 -2.65 13.28
CA THR A 409 -2.90 -1.23 13.07
C THR A 409 -4.38 -0.88 13.09
N ALA A 410 -5.30 -1.85 13.05
CA ALA A 410 -6.73 -1.65 13.23
C ALA A 410 -7.47 -2.92 13.70
N SER A 411 -8.66 -2.77 14.28
CA SER A 411 -9.45 -3.90 14.78
C SER A 411 -10.12 -4.77 13.70
N ALA A 412 -10.70 -4.12 12.68
CA ALA A 412 -11.63 -4.75 11.74
C ALA A 412 -11.45 -4.24 10.31
N ALA A 413 -10.20 -4.03 9.87
CA ALA A 413 -9.88 -3.37 8.60
C ALA A 413 -8.93 -4.15 7.68
N ARG A 414 -8.83 -5.48 7.85
CA ARG A 414 -8.02 -6.33 6.97
C ARG A 414 -8.75 -6.56 5.64
N ILE A 415 -8.63 -5.60 4.72
CA ILE A 415 -9.33 -5.62 3.42
C ILE A 415 -9.08 -6.89 2.60
N CYS A 416 -7.91 -7.50 2.70
CA CYS A 416 -7.61 -8.73 1.97
C CYS A 416 -8.42 -9.96 2.44
N ASP A 417 -9.12 -9.90 3.59
CA ASP A 417 -10.16 -10.89 3.93
C ASP A 417 -11.33 -10.86 2.95
N LEU A 418 -11.64 -9.68 2.42
CA LEU A 418 -12.75 -9.49 1.50
C LEU A 418 -12.44 -10.03 0.11
N VAL A 419 -11.16 -10.12 -0.25
CA VAL A 419 -10.70 -10.44 -1.60
C VAL A 419 -10.93 -11.91 -1.93
N MET A 420 -11.56 -12.12 -3.08
CA MET A 420 -11.90 -13.42 -3.63
C MET A 420 -10.66 -14.23 -4.07
N PRO A 421 -10.69 -15.57 -3.99
CA PRO A 421 -9.54 -16.42 -4.31
C PRO A 421 -9.34 -16.69 -5.79
N GLU A 422 -10.27 -16.31 -6.66
CA GLU A 422 -10.19 -16.63 -8.08
C GLU A 422 -8.98 -15.93 -8.70
N THR A 423 -8.18 -16.73 -9.41
CA THR A 423 -6.94 -16.27 -10.02
C THR A 423 -6.98 -16.39 -11.53
N ASP A 424 -6.15 -15.59 -12.18
CA ASP A 424 -5.81 -15.78 -13.59
C ASP A 424 -5.11 -17.13 -13.78
N ARG A 425 -5.56 -17.88 -14.80
CA ARG A 425 -5.12 -19.28 -14.99
C ARG A 425 -3.63 -19.42 -15.28
N TYR A 426 -2.99 -18.40 -15.87
CA TYR A 426 -1.59 -18.44 -16.27
C TYR A 426 -0.69 -17.85 -15.20
N SER A 427 -0.97 -16.62 -14.76
CA SER A 427 -0.13 -15.89 -13.81
C SER A 427 -0.39 -16.29 -12.35
N GLY A 428 -1.58 -16.82 -12.03
CA GLY A 428 -2.03 -17.06 -10.66
C GLY A 428 -2.31 -15.79 -9.85
N GLN A 429 -2.40 -14.62 -10.50
CA GLN A 429 -2.76 -13.37 -9.84
C GLN A 429 -4.24 -13.37 -9.43
N PRO A 430 -4.59 -12.97 -8.19
CA PRO A 430 -5.97 -12.94 -7.72
C PRO A 430 -6.76 -11.73 -8.24
N ASP A 431 -8.09 -11.88 -8.34
CA ASP A 431 -9.01 -10.83 -8.79
C ASP A 431 -9.33 -9.78 -7.72
N ALA A 432 -8.30 -9.09 -7.25
CA ALA A 432 -8.37 -8.14 -6.14
C ALA A 432 -9.06 -6.80 -6.48
N LYS A 433 -9.45 -6.59 -7.74
CA LYS A 433 -10.02 -5.32 -8.24
C LYS A 433 -11.52 -5.41 -8.52
N ALA A 434 -12.12 -6.58 -8.37
CA ALA A 434 -13.46 -6.85 -8.88
C ALA A 434 -14.32 -7.73 -7.97
N THR A 435 -14.05 -7.77 -6.66
CA THR A 435 -14.76 -8.68 -5.76
C THR A 435 -16.20 -8.21 -5.46
N PRO A 436 -17.25 -9.02 -5.67
CA PRO A 436 -18.60 -8.66 -5.26
C PRO A 436 -18.72 -8.44 -3.74
N ALA A 437 -19.40 -7.37 -3.34
CA ALA A 437 -19.53 -6.97 -1.95
C ALA A 437 -20.90 -6.38 -1.62
N SER A 438 -21.22 -6.35 -0.33
CA SER A 438 -22.32 -5.60 0.27
C SER A 438 -21.77 -4.53 1.22
N ILE A 439 -22.55 -3.51 1.47
CA ILE A 439 -22.23 -2.46 2.44
C ILE A 439 -23.49 -2.11 3.23
N ALA A 440 -23.35 -1.92 4.54
CA ALA A 440 -24.44 -1.51 5.43
C ALA A 440 -23.92 -0.59 6.53
N PRO A 441 -24.76 0.32 7.08
CA PRO A 441 -24.37 1.16 8.20
C PRO A 441 -23.87 0.34 9.40
N ALA A 442 -22.83 0.84 10.07
CA ALA A 442 -22.34 0.32 11.34
C ALA A 442 -22.35 1.46 12.37
N ALA A 443 -23.30 1.43 13.29
CA ALA A 443 -23.47 2.50 14.26
C ALA A 443 -22.58 2.31 15.50
N PHE A 444 -22.00 3.42 15.95
CA PHE A 444 -21.32 3.53 17.24
C PHE A 444 -21.91 4.73 17.98
N ALA A 445 -22.33 4.53 19.23
CA ALA A 445 -22.87 5.59 20.07
C ALA A 445 -21.80 6.63 20.46
N PHE A 446 -20.57 6.16 20.67
CA PHE A 446 -19.46 6.98 21.14
C PHE A 446 -18.24 6.87 20.23
N ARG A 447 -17.48 7.96 20.16
CA ARG A 447 -16.20 8.07 19.44
C ARG A 447 -15.19 8.80 20.31
N GLY A 448 -13.92 8.59 20.02
CA GLY A 448 -12.87 9.22 20.78
C GLY A 448 -11.48 8.79 20.40
N PHE A 449 -10.54 9.04 21.30
CA PHE A 449 -9.15 8.69 21.11
C PHE A 449 -8.44 8.45 22.43
N ALA A 450 -7.37 7.66 22.38
CA ALA A 450 -6.38 7.53 23.44
C ALA A 450 -4.99 7.89 22.92
N LEU A 451 -4.19 8.58 23.73
CA LEU A 451 -2.79 8.87 23.51
C LEU A 451 -1.98 8.32 24.68
N THR A 452 -0.89 7.64 24.39
CA THR A 452 -0.02 7.02 25.40
C THR A 452 1.43 7.03 24.97
N ARG A 453 2.38 7.02 25.91
CA ARG A 453 3.82 6.96 25.59
C ARG A 453 4.24 5.67 24.88
N ARG A 454 3.49 4.58 25.07
CA ARG A 454 3.75 3.27 24.45
C ARG A 454 2.47 2.70 23.87
N PRO A 455 2.52 1.91 22.77
CA PRO A 455 1.33 1.28 22.23
C PRO A 455 0.58 0.45 23.26
N ILE A 456 -0.71 0.75 23.46
CA ILE A 456 -1.62 -0.02 24.32
C ILE A 456 -2.58 -0.89 23.50
N ARG A 457 -3.16 -1.91 24.13
CA ARG A 457 -4.23 -2.73 23.57
C ARG A 457 -5.58 -2.06 23.85
N ALA A 458 -6.42 -1.96 22.82
CA ALA A 458 -7.79 -1.48 23.00
C ALA A 458 -8.65 -2.56 23.68
N PRO A 459 -9.67 -2.17 24.47
CA PRO A 459 -10.66 -3.10 25.02
C PRO A 459 -11.35 -3.94 23.95
N ALA A 460 -11.81 -5.14 24.33
CA ALA A 460 -12.60 -6.00 23.45
C ALA A 460 -13.89 -5.28 23.02
N GLY A 461 -14.43 -5.61 21.84
CA GLY A 461 -15.65 -4.98 21.32
C GLY A 461 -15.48 -3.54 20.80
N THR A 462 -14.31 -2.92 20.97
CA THR A 462 -14.03 -1.56 20.48
C THR A 462 -13.49 -1.57 19.05
N TRP A 463 -14.03 -0.70 18.20
CA TRP A 463 -13.39 -0.40 16.92
C TRP A 463 -12.22 0.55 17.15
N TRP A 464 -11.07 0.25 16.55
CA TRP A 464 -9.89 1.09 16.70
C TRP A 464 -9.01 1.15 15.46
N ALA A 465 -8.31 2.28 15.31
CA ALA A 465 -7.22 2.47 14.36
C ALA A 465 -6.02 3.10 15.08
N ARG A 466 -4.83 2.51 14.91
CA ARG A 466 -3.58 2.99 15.53
C ARG A 466 -2.90 4.01 14.62
N VAL A 467 -2.38 5.06 15.24
CA VAL A 467 -1.66 6.12 14.55
C VAL A 467 -0.36 6.41 15.29
N ALA A 468 0.74 6.51 14.55
CA ALA A 468 2.01 6.97 15.11
C ALA A 468 1.92 8.47 15.41
N VAL A 469 2.41 8.87 16.58
CA VAL A 469 2.47 10.26 17.04
C VAL A 469 3.89 10.51 17.53
N THR A 470 4.42 11.72 17.34
CA THR A 470 5.75 12.07 17.85
C THR A 470 5.78 11.85 19.37
N ARG A 471 6.74 11.06 19.89
CA ARG A 471 6.88 10.69 21.31
C ARG A 471 5.63 10.02 21.94
N ALA A 472 4.71 9.49 21.14
CA ALA A 472 3.48 8.83 21.62
C ALA A 472 2.91 7.80 20.63
N SER A 473 1.91 7.04 21.06
CA SER A 473 1.05 6.18 20.25
C SER A 473 -0.39 6.62 20.42
N GLY A 474 -1.08 6.79 19.29
CA GLY A 474 -2.50 7.11 19.26
C GLY A 474 -3.36 5.91 18.91
N LEU A 475 -4.55 5.87 19.50
CA LEU A 475 -5.66 5.02 19.12
C LEU A 475 -6.88 5.90 18.86
N LEU A 476 -7.41 5.85 17.65
CA LEU A 476 -8.75 6.37 17.33
C LEU A 476 -9.76 5.28 17.66
N LEU A 477 -10.89 5.65 18.26
CA LEU A 477 -11.82 4.74 18.90
C LEU A 477 -13.26 5.00 18.45
N ALA A 478 -14.02 3.93 18.26
CA ALA A 478 -15.48 3.95 18.15
C ALA A 478 -16.08 2.75 18.90
N THR A 479 -17.15 2.98 19.67
CA THR A 479 -17.69 2.01 20.64
C THR A 479 -19.15 2.31 20.98
N ASN A 480 -19.84 1.30 21.53
CA ASN A 480 -21.17 1.44 22.12
C ASN A 480 -21.12 1.46 23.66
N ASP A 481 -19.95 1.23 24.26
CA ASP A 481 -19.77 1.32 25.70
C ASP A 481 -19.75 2.77 26.14
N GLY A 482 -20.50 3.07 27.20
CA GLY A 482 -20.64 4.43 27.73
C GLY A 482 -19.44 4.92 28.55
N PRO A 483 -19.43 6.21 28.92
CA PRO A 483 -18.40 6.85 29.76
C PRO A 483 -17.98 6.07 31.00
N GLU A 484 -18.92 5.47 31.74
CA GLU A 484 -18.65 4.75 32.99
C GLU A 484 -17.73 3.53 32.78
N ILE A 485 -17.99 2.76 31.72
CA ILE A 485 -17.17 1.60 31.34
C ILE A 485 -15.77 2.07 30.92
N TRP A 486 -15.71 3.14 30.13
CA TRP A 486 -14.44 3.71 29.68
C TRP A 486 -13.60 4.31 30.80
N ARG A 487 -14.25 4.79 31.87
CA ARG A 487 -13.55 5.18 33.10
C ARG A 487 -12.81 4.00 33.73
N GLY A 488 -13.45 2.84 33.79
CA GLY A 488 -12.81 1.59 34.21
C GLY A 488 -11.65 1.18 33.29
N HIS A 489 -11.85 1.25 31.98
CA HIS A 489 -10.78 0.93 31.01
C HIS A 489 -9.58 1.87 31.11
N ALA A 490 -9.78 3.18 31.33
CA ALA A 490 -8.68 4.12 31.48
C ALA A 490 -7.72 3.74 32.61
N ARG A 491 -8.27 3.30 33.75
CA ARG A 491 -7.49 2.86 34.91
C ARG A 491 -6.68 1.59 34.64
N GLN A 492 -7.14 0.73 33.72
CA GLN A 492 -6.41 -0.46 33.29
C GLN A 492 -5.40 -0.17 32.17
N MET A 493 -5.69 0.83 31.34
CA MET A 493 -4.88 1.20 30.18
C MET A 493 -3.66 2.04 30.55
N PHE A 494 -3.75 2.85 31.61
CA PHE A 494 -2.66 3.70 32.08
C PHE A 494 -1.94 3.06 33.26
N CYS A 495 -0.65 3.34 33.39
CA CYS A 495 0.27 2.62 34.28
C CYS A 495 -0.07 2.74 35.77
N ASP A 496 0.34 1.74 36.56
CA ASP A 496 0.28 1.77 38.01
C ASP A 496 1.10 2.94 38.57
N GLY A 497 0.55 3.65 39.56
CA GLY A 497 1.18 4.83 40.17
C GLY A 497 0.96 6.15 39.44
N ALA A 498 0.12 6.19 38.40
CA ALA A 498 -0.26 7.44 37.75
C ALA A 498 -1.28 8.24 38.57
N GLU A 499 -1.08 9.56 38.62
CA GLU A 499 -2.08 10.52 39.09
C GLU A 499 -3.06 10.82 37.96
N PHE A 500 -4.37 10.69 38.24
CA PHE A 500 -5.41 10.91 37.26
C PHE A 500 -6.09 12.25 37.47
N ALA A 501 -6.24 12.99 36.39
CA ALA A 501 -7.14 14.13 36.32
C ALA A 501 -8.31 13.72 35.41
N GLU A 502 -9.54 13.72 35.93
CA GLU A 502 -10.74 13.19 35.26
C GLU A 502 -11.81 14.28 35.09
N TYR A 503 -12.54 14.23 33.97
CA TYR A 503 -13.80 14.94 33.77
C TYR A 503 -14.84 13.94 33.25
N VAL A 504 -15.94 13.81 33.99
CA VAL A 504 -17.03 12.87 33.68
C VAL A 504 -18.34 13.66 33.63
N ASP A 505 -19.05 13.57 32.51
CA ASP A 505 -20.40 14.09 32.34
C ASP A 505 -21.26 12.98 31.73
N LEU A 506 -21.89 12.19 32.61
CA LEU A 506 -22.69 11.03 32.22
C LEU A 506 -23.95 11.43 31.45
N GLN A 507 -24.54 12.59 31.76
CA GLN A 507 -25.74 13.07 31.07
C GLN A 507 -25.46 13.43 29.61
N ARG A 508 -24.29 14.04 29.34
CA ARG A 508 -23.86 14.36 27.97
C ARG A 508 -23.06 13.25 27.30
N GLY A 509 -22.78 12.15 27.99
CA GLY A 509 -22.04 11.03 27.42
C GLY A 509 -20.55 11.32 27.21
N ILE A 510 -19.95 12.18 28.04
CA ILE A 510 -18.57 12.64 27.88
C ILE A 510 -17.69 12.07 29.00
N TYR A 511 -16.54 11.53 28.61
CA TYR A 511 -15.47 11.17 29.53
C TYR A 511 -14.13 11.64 29.01
N ARG A 512 -13.34 12.26 29.88
CA ARG A 512 -11.98 12.71 29.59
C ARG A 512 -11.09 12.41 30.77
N THR A 513 -9.89 11.96 30.50
CA THR A 513 -8.88 11.78 31.54
C THR A 513 -7.49 12.01 31.00
N ALA A 514 -6.63 12.52 31.87
CA ALA A 514 -5.19 12.59 31.71
C ALA A 514 -4.51 11.87 32.87
N ALA A 515 -3.48 11.09 32.56
CA ALA A 515 -2.67 10.35 33.52
C ALA A 515 -1.25 10.91 33.55
N PHE A 516 -0.73 11.17 34.75
CA PHE A 516 0.57 11.76 34.98
C PHE A 516 1.45 10.85 35.84
N VAL A 517 2.73 10.76 35.50
CA VAL A 517 3.74 10.10 36.35
C VAL A 517 4.88 11.08 36.54
N ALA A 518 5.21 11.40 37.80
CA ALA A 518 6.22 12.41 38.15
C ALA A 518 6.00 13.76 37.41
N GLY A 519 4.75 14.13 37.17
CA GLY A 519 4.36 15.36 36.47
C GLY A 519 4.44 15.34 34.94
N GLU A 520 4.91 14.25 34.33
CA GLU A 520 4.87 14.03 32.88
C GLU A 520 3.52 13.43 32.47
N LEU A 521 2.94 13.90 31.36
CA LEU A 521 1.74 13.31 30.76
C LEU A 521 2.08 11.97 30.10
N THR A 522 1.62 10.87 30.68
CA THR A 522 1.90 9.52 30.18
C THR A 522 0.72 8.91 29.41
N GLY A 523 -0.50 9.38 29.68
CA GLY A 523 -1.72 8.88 29.07
C GLY A 523 -2.83 9.93 28.99
N SER A 524 -3.68 9.84 27.97
CA SER A 524 -4.85 10.68 27.80
C SER A 524 -5.94 9.90 27.06
N LEU A 525 -7.19 9.97 27.51
CA LEU A 525 -8.33 9.32 26.87
C LEU A 525 -9.52 10.28 26.83
N PHE A 526 -10.12 10.42 25.66
CA PHE A 526 -11.28 11.26 25.42
C PHE A 526 -12.34 10.44 24.69
N ILE A 527 -13.54 10.33 25.27
CA ILE A 527 -14.71 9.66 24.71
C ILE A 527 -15.88 10.65 24.74
N GLY A 528 -16.63 10.74 23.66
CA GLY A 528 -17.85 11.56 23.57
C GLY A 528 -18.86 10.97 22.58
N PRO A 529 -20.08 11.53 22.50
CA PRO A 529 -21.09 11.08 21.54
C PRO A 529 -20.58 11.17 20.10
N ALA A 530 -20.94 10.22 19.25
CA ALA A 530 -20.44 10.14 17.88
C ALA A 530 -20.67 11.41 17.05
N GLY A 531 -21.80 12.09 17.25
CA GLY A 531 -22.13 13.37 16.58
C GLY A 531 -21.34 14.58 17.09
N ALA A 532 -20.61 14.43 18.19
CA ALA A 532 -19.78 15.47 18.81
C ALA A 532 -18.42 14.87 19.23
N ALA A 533 -17.82 14.08 18.34
CA ALA A 533 -16.59 13.34 18.61
C ALA A 533 -15.43 14.26 19.04
N PRO A 534 -14.69 13.93 20.12
CA PRO A 534 -13.54 14.70 20.57
C PRO A 534 -12.45 14.84 19.50
N GLN A 535 -11.83 16.01 19.43
CA GLN A 535 -10.69 16.28 18.54
C GLN A 535 -9.38 16.11 19.30
N TRP A 536 -8.40 15.46 18.66
CA TRP A 536 -7.14 15.08 19.29
C TRP A 536 -5.95 15.98 19.00
N ASP A 537 -6.01 16.89 18.02
CA ASP A 537 -4.83 17.62 17.54
C ASP A 537 -4.18 18.50 18.61
N ALA A 538 -4.99 19.22 19.39
CA ALA A 538 -4.49 20.01 20.52
C ALA A 538 -3.85 19.13 21.60
N VAL A 539 -4.41 17.95 21.86
CA VAL A 539 -3.89 17.02 22.89
C VAL A 539 -2.59 16.36 22.42
N LYS A 540 -2.47 16.00 21.14
CA LYS A 540 -1.23 15.46 20.58
C LYS A 540 -0.04 16.38 20.80
N ALA A 541 -0.22 17.68 20.57
CA ALA A 541 0.85 18.67 20.73
C ALA A 541 1.41 18.67 22.17
N LEU A 542 0.57 18.38 23.16
CA LEU A 542 0.97 18.30 24.57
C LEU A 542 1.84 17.07 24.89
N PHE A 543 1.85 16.04 24.04
CA PHE A 543 2.78 14.91 24.19
C PHE A 543 4.18 15.21 23.60
N GLU A 544 4.36 16.30 22.86
CA GLU A 544 5.68 16.68 22.33
C GLU A 544 6.56 17.38 23.36
N VAL A 545 5.97 17.94 24.41
CA VAL A 545 6.68 18.61 25.53
C VAL A 545 7.00 17.63 26.66
N GLU A 546 8.08 17.91 27.41
CA GLU A 546 8.57 17.02 28.49
C GLU A 546 7.83 17.21 29.81
N THR A 547 7.48 18.44 30.16
CA THR A 547 6.73 18.76 31.39
C THR A 547 5.62 19.75 31.10
N LEU A 548 4.42 19.49 31.61
CA LEU A 548 3.28 20.39 31.48
C LEU A 548 3.15 21.28 32.72
N ALA A 549 3.12 22.60 32.50
CA ALA A 549 2.76 23.58 33.53
C ALA A 549 1.31 23.35 34.02
N GLU A 550 1.00 23.75 35.27
CA GLU A 550 -0.33 23.54 35.86
C GLU A 550 -1.49 24.09 35.02
N GLU A 551 -1.28 25.23 34.37
CA GLU A 551 -2.28 25.87 33.51
C GLU A 551 -2.63 24.97 32.32
N ALA A 552 -1.62 24.40 31.67
CA ALA A 552 -1.80 23.45 30.56
C ALA A 552 -2.52 22.17 31.01
N ARG A 553 -2.34 21.74 32.27
CA ARG A 553 -3.05 20.57 32.84
C ARG A 553 -4.55 20.84 32.98
N ARG A 554 -4.96 22.04 33.41
CA ARG A 554 -6.38 22.41 33.54
C ARG A 554 -7.04 22.55 32.16
N VAL A 555 -6.33 23.15 31.22
CA VAL A 555 -6.84 23.38 29.87
C VAL A 555 -7.01 22.05 29.10
N LEU A 556 -6.10 21.08 29.28
CA LEU A 556 -6.22 19.73 28.72
C LEU A 556 -7.60 19.11 28.99
N LEU A 557 -8.08 19.15 30.23
CA LEU A 557 -9.39 18.56 30.59
C LEU A 557 -10.60 19.37 30.14
N SER A 558 -10.44 20.70 30.02
CA SER A 558 -11.49 21.56 29.48
C SER A 558 -11.83 21.24 28.02
N GLY A 559 -10.92 20.56 27.30
CA GLY A 559 -11.04 20.27 25.88
C GLY A 559 -10.91 21.50 24.98
N ARG A 560 -10.47 22.64 25.55
CA ARG A 560 -10.07 23.85 24.84
C ARG A 560 -8.56 23.82 24.64
N SER A 561 -8.03 24.43 23.57
CA SER A 561 -6.58 24.60 23.42
C SER A 561 -6.09 25.66 24.41
N ALA A 562 -4.97 25.40 25.10
CA ALA A 562 -4.26 26.44 25.86
C ALA A 562 -3.53 27.30 24.83
N ASP A 563 -3.82 28.59 24.86
CA ASP A 563 -3.42 29.60 23.89
C ASP A 563 -3.96 29.39 22.46
N GLY A 564 -4.10 30.49 21.74
CA GLY A 564 -4.63 30.58 20.38
C GLY A 564 -3.75 29.92 19.31
N LEU A 565 -3.39 28.65 19.49
CA LEU A 565 -2.98 27.76 18.41
C LEU A 565 -4.20 27.54 17.53
N THR A 566 -4.36 28.40 16.53
CA THR A 566 -5.30 28.20 15.42
C THR A 566 -5.12 26.77 14.89
N SER A 567 -6.14 25.93 15.09
CA SER A 567 -6.14 24.59 14.51
C SER A 567 -5.94 24.73 13.01
N THR A 568 -4.84 24.17 12.50
CA THR A 568 -4.57 24.15 11.04
C THR A 568 -5.59 23.28 10.30
N GLY A 569 -6.50 22.62 11.00
CA GLY A 569 -7.43 21.64 10.44
C GLY A 569 -6.73 20.38 9.97
N PRO A 570 -7.47 19.43 9.35
CA PRO A 570 -6.89 18.19 8.83
C PRO A 570 -5.76 18.49 7.84
N ILE A 571 -4.67 17.72 7.93
CA ILE A 571 -3.54 17.85 7.02
C ILE A 571 -4.00 17.52 5.61
N VAL A 572 -3.82 18.46 4.68
CA VAL A 572 -4.04 18.26 3.24
C VAL A 572 -2.73 17.91 2.55
N CYS A 573 -1.62 18.56 2.94
CA CYS A 573 -0.29 18.29 2.41
C CYS A 573 0.65 17.65 3.43
N ALA A 574 0.80 16.32 3.43
CA ALA A 574 1.77 15.64 4.31
C ALA A 574 3.24 15.97 4.00
N CYS A 575 3.56 16.40 2.77
CA CYS A 575 4.93 16.75 2.40
C CYS A 575 5.43 18.01 3.12
N PHE A 576 4.56 18.97 3.43
CA PHE A 576 4.95 20.21 4.10
C PHE A 576 4.12 20.47 5.35
N SER A 577 3.37 19.46 5.81
CA SER A 577 2.48 19.52 6.98
C SER A 577 1.48 20.69 6.91
N VAL A 578 0.91 20.95 5.73
CA VAL A 578 -0.05 22.04 5.52
C VAL A 578 -1.47 21.53 5.75
N GLY A 579 -2.22 22.19 6.64
CA GLY A 579 -3.60 21.85 6.98
C GLY A 579 -4.65 22.65 6.21
N LEU A 580 -5.88 22.13 6.19
CA LEU A 580 -7.03 22.71 5.48
C LEU A 580 -7.36 24.13 5.93
N ALA A 581 -7.29 24.43 7.23
CA ALA A 581 -7.59 25.77 7.74
C ALA A 581 -6.53 26.79 7.29
N THR A 582 -5.25 26.39 7.23
CA THR A 582 -4.17 27.24 6.68
C THR A 582 -4.41 27.53 5.20
N ILE A 583 -4.85 26.53 4.43
CA ILE A 583 -5.18 26.71 3.00
C ILE A 583 -6.39 27.63 2.83
N ARG A 584 -7.45 27.42 3.62
CA ARG A 584 -8.65 28.28 3.59
C ARG A 584 -8.32 29.71 3.98
N ALA A 585 -7.54 29.92 5.05
CA ALA A 585 -7.09 31.23 5.45
C ALA A 585 -6.32 31.93 4.32
N ALA A 586 -5.40 31.23 3.64
CA ALA A 586 -4.68 31.81 2.50
C ALA A 586 -5.61 32.19 1.33
N ILE A 587 -6.69 31.45 1.11
CA ILE A 587 -7.71 31.79 0.10
C ILE A 587 -8.55 32.99 0.54
N GLU A 588 -9.02 32.97 1.78
CA GLU A 588 -9.88 34.01 2.37
C GLU A 588 -9.16 35.36 2.47
N THR A 589 -7.86 35.38 2.78
CA THR A 589 -7.06 36.61 2.80
C THR A 589 -6.60 37.06 1.41
N GLY A 590 -6.96 36.34 0.34
CA GLY A 590 -6.53 36.63 -1.03
C GLY A 590 -5.06 36.32 -1.32
N ALA A 591 -4.34 35.66 -0.40
CA ALA A 591 -2.95 35.25 -0.60
C ALA A 591 -2.81 34.13 -1.64
N ALA A 592 -3.88 33.39 -1.94
CA ALA A 592 -3.93 32.41 -3.01
C ALA A 592 -5.33 32.29 -3.64
N ALA A 593 -5.44 32.38 -4.96
CA ALA A 593 -6.71 32.21 -5.70
C ALA A 593 -6.73 30.95 -6.59
N SER A 594 -5.62 30.21 -6.66
CA SER A 594 -5.46 29.00 -7.47
C SER A 594 -4.61 27.97 -6.74
N VAL A 595 -4.56 26.75 -7.28
CA VAL A 595 -3.69 25.69 -6.74
C VAL A 595 -2.21 26.09 -6.88
N GLU A 596 -1.85 26.75 -7.97
CA GLU A 596 -0.52 27.32 -8.19
C GLU A 596 -0.20 28.37 -7.12
N GLY A 597 -1.14 29.30 -6.83
CA GLY A 597 -0.97 30.30 -5.77
C GLY A 597 -0.85 29.69 -4.37
N ILE A 598 -1.58 28.61 -4.08
CA ILE A 598 -1.41 27.84 -2.84
C ILE A 598 0.00 27.21 -2.80
N GLY A 599 0.49 26.72 -3.94
CA GLY A 599 1.84 26.18 -4.08
C GLY A 599 2.93 27.22 -3.83
N GLU A 600 2.75 28.45 -4.28
CA GLU A 600 3.70 29.55 -4.04
C GLU A 600 3.68 29.99 -2.57
N ALA A 601 2.48 30.19 -1.99
CA ALA A 601 2.33 30.71 -0.64
C ALA A 601 2.67 29.68 0.46
N LEU A 602 2.25 28.42 0.27
CA LEU A 602 2.30 27.39 1.32
C LEU A 602 3.16 26.17 0.94
N ARG A 603 3.74 26.14 -0.27
CA ARG A 603 4.45 24.98 -0.85
C ARG A 603 3.56 23.75 -1.08
N ALA A 604 2.30 23.78 -0.68
CA ALA A 604 1.40 22.64 -0.83
C ALA A 604 1.17 22.33 -2.32
N GLY A 605 1.37 21.07 -2.70
CA GLY A 605 1.22 20.62 -4.09
C GLY A 605 2.50 20.67 -4.95
N THR A 606 3.60 21.26 -4.48
CA THR A 606 4.81 21.49 -5.30
C THR A 606 5.84 20.34 -5.30
N ASN A 607 5.75 19.42 -4.34
CA ASN A 607 6.73 18.33 -4.20
C ASN A 607 6.29 17.05 -4.92
N CYS A 608 5.21 16.43 -4.43
CA CYS A 608 4.77 15.09 -4.85
C CYS A 608 3.46 15.08 -5.65
N GLY A 609 2.73 16.19 -5.69
CA GLY A 609 1.44 16.32 -6.35
C GLY A 609 0.22 15.59 -5.75
N SER A 610 0.34 14.80 -4.66
CA SER A 610 -0.82 14.09 -4.07
C SER A 610 -1.93 15.01 -3.59
N CYS A 611 -1.47 16.19 -3.15
CA CYS A 611 -2.20 17.40 -2.84
C CYS A 611 -3.34 17.74 -3.76
N LEU A 612 -2.98 17.64 -5.05
CA LEU A 612 -3.53 18.48 -6.09
C LEU A 612 -5.02 18.22 -6.31
N PRO A 613 -5.54 16.98 -6.29
CA PRO A 613 -6.97 16.76 -6.40
C PRO A 613 -7.78 17.43 -5.27
N GLU A 614 -7.28 17.33 -4.03
CA GLU A 614 -7.94 17.93 -2.87
C GLU A 614 -7.83 19.46 -2.89
N LEU A 615 -6.64 20.00 -3.23
CA LEU A 615 -6.42 21.44 -3.41
C LEU A 615 -7.34 22.02 -4.50
N LYS A 616 -7.47 21.34 -5.65
CA LYS A 616 -8.37 21.75 -6.72
C LYS A 616 -9.82 21.85 -6.24
N ARG A 617 -10.27 20.89 -5.42
CA ARG A 617 -11.61 20.91 -4.84
C ARG A 617 -11.78 22.06 -3.85
N ILE A 618 -10.81 22.28 -2.96
CA ILE A 618 -10.87 23.39 -2.00
C ILE A 618 -10.99 24.75 -2.72
N VAL A 619 -10.21 24.94 -3.79
CA VAL A 619 -10.28 26.14 -4.63
C VAL A 619 -11.63 26.25 -5.35
N ALA A 620 -12.13 25.14 -5.92
CA ALA A 620 -13.43 25.12 -6.61
C ALA A 620 -14.60 25.41 -5.65
N ASP A 621 -14.60 24.82 -4.46
CA ASP A 621 -15.61 25.02 -3.41
C ASP A 621 -15.61 26.50 -2.95
N ALA A 622 -14.43 27.10 -2.79
CA ALA A 622 -14.30 28.53 -2.45
C ALA A 622 -14.83 29.45 -3.56
N GLY A 623 -14.54 29.13 -4.83
CA GLY A 623 -15.05 29.87 -5.99
C GLY A 623 -16.58 29.78 -6.13
N ALA A 624 -17.17 28.62 -5.88
CA ALA A 624 -18.62 28.43 -5.89
C ALA A 624 -19.32 29.19 -4.74
N GLY A 625 -18.70 29.24 -3.55
CA GLY A 625 -19.18 30.03 -2.41
C GLY A 625 -19.16 31.53 -2.67
N ALA A 626 -18.11 32.05 -3.32
CA ALA A 626 -18.02 33.46 -3.70
C ALA A 626 -19.07 33.85 -4.76
N ALA A 627 -19.34 32.98 -5.74
CA ALA A 627 -20.39 33.19 -6.73
C ALA A 627 -21.79 33.20 -6.08
N ALA A 628 -22.07 32.29 -5.15
CA ALA A 628 -23.34 32.28 -4.41
C ALA A 628 -23.52 33.53 -3.54
N ALA A 629 -22.48 33.99 -2.84
CA ALA A 629 -22.52 35.21 -2.03
C ALA A 629 -22.73 36.48 -2.87
N SER A 630 -22.11 36.56 -4.06
CA SER A 630 -22.32 37.67 -5.00
C SER A 630 -23.75 37.72 -5.57
N SER A 631 -24.41 36.57 -5.73
CA SER A 631 -25.82 36.48 -6.16
C SER A 631 -26.83 36.86 -5.08
N GLN A 632 -26.50 36.65 -3.80
CA GLN A 632 -27.33 37.12 -2.69
C GLN A 632 -27.17 38.62 -2.44
N ALA A 633 -25.95 39.15 -2.60
CA ALA A 633 -25.64 40.58 -2.45
C ALA A 633 -26.37 41.45 -3.49
N THR A 634 -26.48 40.98 -4.74
CA THR A 634 -27.28 41.65 -5.78
C THR A 634 -28.78 41.60 -5.48
N SER A 635 -29.30 40.50 -4.91
CA SER A 635 -30.72 40.42 -4.52
C SER A 635 -31.09 41.36 -3.36
N THR A 636 -30.16 41.63 -2.43
CA THR A 636 -30.36 42.60 -1.34
C THR A 636 -30.24 44.05 -1.79
N ALA A 637 -29.41 44.33 -2.81
CA ALA A 637 -29.30 45.66 -3.40
C ALA A 637 -30.56 46.05 -4.22
N ASP A 638 -31.21 45.08 -4.87
CA ASP A 638 -32.48 45.32 -5.58
C ASP A 638 -33.68 45.52 -4.64
N ARG A 639 -33.70 44.89 -3.46
CA ARG A 639 -34.75 45.15 -2.45
C ARG A 639 -34.62 46.52 -1.75
N ALA A 640 -33.43 47.12 -1.72
CA ALA A 640 -33.23 48.46 -1.16
C ALA A 640 -33.64 49.61 -2.11
N ARG A 641 -33.94 49.31 -3.39
CA ARG A 641 -34.41 50.31 -4.38
C ARG A 641 -35.93 50.38 -4.55
N GLN A 642 -36.69 49.60 -3.79
CA GLN A 642 -38.16 49.63 -3.79
C GLN A 642 -38.70 49.94 -2.38
N ALA A 643 -38.46 51.16 -1.90
CA ALA A 643 -39.24 51.76 -0.81
C ALA A 643 -40.04 52.94 -1.40
N PRO A 644 -41.38 52.99 -1.27
CA PRO A 644 -42.19 54.00 -1.91
C PRO A 644 -42.16 55.32 -1.12
N VAL A 645 -42.01 56.44 -1.83
CA VAL A 645 -42.28 57.78 -1.32
C VAL A 645 -43.81 57.96 -1.29
N THR A 646 -44.40 58.07 -0.11
CA THR A 646 -45.78 58.55 0.08
C THR A 646 -45.76 59.97 0.64
N SER A 647 -46.50 60.85 -0.03
CA SER A 647 -47.01 62.13 0.46
C SER A 647 -47.93 61.98 1.65
#